data_AF-A0A0J6HF17-F1
#
_entry.id   AF-A0A0J6HF17-F1
#
_cell.length_a   1.000
_cell.length_b   1.000
_cell.length_c   1.000
_cell.angle_alpha   90.00
_cell.angle_beta   90.00
_cell.angle_gamma   90.00
#
_symmetry.space_group_name_H-M   'P 1'
#
loop_
_entity.id
_entity.type
_entity.pdbx_description
1 polymer ?
#
loop_
_entity_poly.entity_id
_entity_poly.type
_entity_poly.pdbx_seq_one_letter_code
_entity_poly.pdbx_strand_id
1 'polypeptide(L)'
;MADSSDRDSSDHPALQLFQQVFKDEKHAELEAYFKEGGSIFPLVEKGVQALVSEYGVNDKDSRQFLRRANSLATYVRRQFIEHRLTGNRQHAAGPSSGLLSMVAGPSYERLFATPFDELCPPDALESCASPVAYLIELLRWIRDRIEPYGVAEQKYPLHDRRKDLKLLSVDFNAVHQAVSSVDIIVAVLEKFITEHGPKQDLEEALIQARYPNGLPYYQHWVSIDAVARHHGLSVGNFVHMIDLSSPYFLQTGAWDVDAGRALAHASRLGPYQRKLLTEPPAAIVDRDDFYLKNFGAEGLAWQNLNQVPFFGERTKLDTPGIEALLSVRGFAPVRSANVTYAGAAPVDPESERSGSVYLNANVAPAVSITSTGDGPSFLHRLSVSPTTAEGLARYDRMNRKVRLDNWLELPSDQVDALLVAAIRAEVRGGADEDAWWISDNVVHALGLFQSLRERYGCTAQDFAAFIDEMSVYGRGETLSQFDQVFNNRGDYSQPLKLDDQPFPVLPVEGATDLTVNQLCSGLGIDPQTYRYLALAIAQAHELGETLKRSPAVISSFYRLVKLPRLLGITPVEGVLMLNLLGGEDWLKGLAGLPQINTTPGGTPDVLNLIYALHSCVGWCRDRDLPVLWMLQQVSAPAPLSVASEPERQLFEQVRNLLPVALFTNAGLLMAGVPPLAAADWLDLLSALVDADGLVLPPPGSESDYVTFAREQLDRAVKDGLGDIDATLRAAIVEQMLGVLLQVREAQVSVVKECLAVYAGVDAEQAIRVLNWANATVHLLLRQVLERTGLTADESVRGRNEQPDPLLMLLADVRRRSAVVVKLGLSAVLLQDYLDYGHKAWLDQDDKHAFTVRTLYYLSTLTRAFELSEQPSQKLLDYLRQVNALPDVSGDALWLAQQAASIKLAEFFGWSVQEVRECVSRIDSSNLKVLKNLIQLDLLMRIRVLSAHSGMDALTIFLIGYLPEAVDKKAYADAAEHALLSLSEARAPVVQLPSDLKQLVQMTCTVDKTEVVANKPGEKITFTVTLKDAAGKPLSGVNVYWNATLGSIATKATWTDGTVKAEFFPGKVTGTDTPTFWLDFFEAEYAPTIRVLFESTSLTFPPPLKSPVPLGVVAQGDEVELYATLMDKYLNPGINSLVRWSVEPDEASKWASVVIRPEQTLTNQQGLTRVFVSSPTGGTFTLSVLSEGSETKALFEPITFGDVTSA
;
A
#
# COMPACT_ATOMS: atom_id res chain seq x y z
N MET A 1 39.92 6.29 -104.41
CA MET A 1 39.94 5.42 -105.61
C MET A 1 39.31 4.10 -105.21
N ALA A 2 38.46 3.60 -106.11
CA ALA A 2 37.59 2.43 -106.06
C ALA A 2 37.97 1.21 -105.20
N ASP A 3 36.91 0.51 -104.80
CA ASP A 3 36.80 -0.91 -104.39
C ASP A 3 37.39 -1.37 -103.06
N SER A 4 36.53 -1.36 -102.02
CA SER A 4 36.47 -2.43 -101.02
C SER A 4 35.17 -2.33 -100.19
N SER A 5 34.18 -3.16 -100.46
CA SER A 5 33.19 -3.62 -99.45
C SER A 5 32.19 -4.58 -100.08
N ASP A 6 32.64 -5.81 -100.29
CA ASP A 6 31.72 -6.93 -100.47
C ASP A 6 32.35 -8.14 -99.78
N ARG A 7 32.24 -8.18 -98.45
CA ARG A 7 32.45 -9.34 -97.56
C ARG A 7 32.19 -8.94 -96.11
N ASP A 8 31.10 -9.48 -95.54
CA ASP A 8 30.98 -10.00 -94.16
C ASP A 8 29.53 -9.83 -93.66
N SER A 9 28.67 -10.81 -94.01
CA SER A 9 27.36 -11.00 -93.36
C SER A 9 27.07 -12.47 -93.03
N SER A 10 28.06 -13.36 -93.08
CA SER A 10 27.85 -14.81 -92.94
C SER A 10 28.12 -15.42 -91.55
N ASP A 11 28.60 -14.66 -90.57
CA ASP A 11 29.14 -15.25 -89.32
C ASP A 11 28.36 -14.90 -88.03
N HIS A 12 27.03 -14.79 -88.10
CA HIS A 12 26.19 -14.71 -86.88
C HIS A 12 25.56 -16.08 -86.54
N PRO A 13 26.00 -16.78 -85.47
CA PRO A 13 25.55 -18.14 -85.15
C PRO A 13 24.03 -18.25 -84.94
N ALA A 14 23.41 -17.20 -84.41
CA ALA A 14 21.96 -17.11 -84.21
C ALA A 14 21.18 -17.09 -85.54
N LEU A 15 21.66 -16.32 -86.52
CA LEU A 15 21.09 -16.25 -87.86
C LEU A 15 21.28 -17.57 -88.62
N GLN A 16 22.45 -18.21 -88.46
CA GLN A 16 22.71 -19.54 -89.02
C GLN A 16 21.79 -20.61 -88.41
N LEU A 17 21.56 -20.59 -87.09
CA LEU A 17 20.63 -21.49 -86.41
C LEU A 17 19.20 -21.31 -86.96
N PHE A 18 18.75 -20.05 -87.10
CA PHE A 18 17.46 -19.71 -87.69
C PHE A 18 17.33 -20.28 -89.11
N GLN A 19 18.30 -20.01 -90.00
CA GLN A 19 18.32 -20.51 -91.37
C GLN A 19 18.38 -22.05 -91.45
N GLN A 20 19.07 -22.71 -90.51
CA GLN A 20 19.15 -24.18 -90.45
C GLN A 20 17.86 -24.84 -89.95
N VAL A 21 17.05 -24.14 -89.16
CA VAL A 21 15.77 -24.65 -88.65
C VAL A 21 14.66 -24.44 -89.69
N PHE A 22 14.67 -23.32 -90.40
CA PHE A 22 13.57 -22.87 -91.25
C PHE A 22 13.88 -22.82 -92.75
N LYS A 23 14.74 -23.71 -93.27
CA LYS A 23 15.36 -23.65 -94.62
C LYS A 23 14.43 -23.30 -95.81
N ASP A 24 13.13 -23.55 -95.73
CA ASP A 24 12.16 -23.23 -96.80
C ASP A 24 10.88 -22.49 -96.32
N GLU A 25 10.79 -22.05 -95.05
CA GLU A 25 9.61 -21.37 -94.47
C GLU A 25 9.93 -19.92 -94.06
N LYS A 26 9.10 -18.95 -94.49
CA LYS A 26 9.35 -17.51 -94.30
C LYS A 26 8.76 -16.96 -92.99
N HIS A 27 9.55 -16.93 -91.93
CA HIS A 27 9.27 -16.17 -90.70
C HIS A 27 10.01 -14.82 -90.72
N ALA A 28 9.50 -13.86 -91.51
CA ALA A 28 10.21 -12.62 -91.86
C ALA A 28 10.54 -11.72 -90.66
N GLU A 29 9.67 -11.66 -89.66
CA GLU A 29 9.86 -10.83 -88.46
C GLU A 29 10.96 -11.38 -87.55
N LEU A 30 11.01 -12.70 -87.36
CA LEU A 30 12.07 -13.35 -86.59
C LEU A 30 13.41 -13.30 -87.34
N GLU A 31 13.41 -13.38 -88.66
CA GLU A 31 14.61 -13.21 -89.49
C GLU A 31 15.15 -11.77 -89.40
N ALA A 32 14.27 -10.76 -89.42
CA ALA A 32 14.64 -9.36 -89.25
C ALA A 32 15.28 -9.12 -87.87
N TYR A 33 14.70 -9.68 -86.80
CA TYR A 33 15.24 -9.60 -85.45
C TYR A 33 16.71 -10.09 -85.37
N PHE A 34 17.04 -11.20 -86.03
CA PHE A 34 18.42 -11.70 -86.04
C PHE A 34 19.35 -10.91 -86.98
N LYS A 35 18.84 -10.35 -88.09
CA LYS A 35 19.63 -9.48 -88.97
C LYS A 35 19.99 -8.15 -88.31
N GLU A 36 19.14 -7.65 -87.42
CA GLU A 36 19.38 -6.45 -86.61
C GLU A 36 20.29 -6.71 -85.40
N GLY A 37 20.84 -7.92 -85.25
CA GLY A 37 21.74 -8.28 -84.16
C GLY A 37 21.07 -8.88 -82.93
N GLY A 38 19.82 -9.34 -83.05
CA GLY A 38 19.06 -9.99 -81.99
C GLY A 38 19.72 -11.27 -81.45
N SER A 39 19.48 -11.55 -80.17
CA SER A 39 20.09 -12.67 -79.45
C SER A 39 19.11 -13.84 -79.30
N ILE A 40 19.60 -15.08 -79.26
CA ILE A 40 18.75 -16.24 -78.97
C ILE A 40 18.32 -16.32 -77.50
N PHE A 41 19.06 -15.69 -76.58
CA PHE A 41 18.82 -15.81 -75.14
C PHE A 41 17.46 -15.20 -74.70
N PRO A 42 17.08 -13.97 -75.11
CA PRO A 42 15.76 -13.43 -74.79
C PRO A 42 14.61 -14.29 -75.34
N LEU A 43 14.79 -14.88 -76.52
CA LEU A 43 13.78 -15.74 -77.13
C LEU A 43 13.62 -17.07 -76.38
N VAL A 44 14.75 -17.64 -75.93
CA VAL A 44 14.77 -18.83 -75.07
C VAL A 44 14.12 -18.55 -73.71
N GLU A 45 14.38 -17.38 -73.13
CA GLU A 45 13.84 -16.96 -71.83
C GLU A 45 12.31 -16.74 -71.86
N LYS A 46 11.79 -16.16 -72.95
CA LYS A 46 10.36 -15.91 -73.16
C LYS A 46 9.56 -17.13 -73.62
N GLY A 47 10.21 -18.12 -74.25
CA GLY A 47 9.60 -19.41 -74.60
C GLY A 47 8.67 -19.38 -75.83
N VAL A 48 7.95 -20.49 -76.04
CA VAL A 48 7.20 -20.78 -77.28
C VAL A 48 6.12 -19.74 -77.55
N GLN A 49 5.42 -19.31 -76.51
CA GLN A 49 4.28 -18.41 -76.62
C GLN A 49 4.67 -17.03 -77.15
N ALA A 50 5.84 -16.52 -76.76
CA ALA A 50 6.34 -15.24 -77.27
C ALA A 50 6.74 -15.30 -78.75
N LEU A 51 7.31 -16.41 -79.21
CA LEU A 51 7.59 -16.60 -80.65
C LEU A 51 6.31 -16.64 -81.48
N VAL A 52 5.23 -17.19 -80.90
CA VAL A 52 3.90 -17.21 -81.54
C VAL A 52 3.25 -15.83 -81.53
N SER A 53 3.29 -15.10 -80.41
CA SER A 53 2.56 -13.84 -80.25
C SER A 53 3.32 -12.60 -80.75
N GLU A 54 4.65 -12.54 -80.59
CA GLU A 54 5.48 -11.37 -80.92
C GLU A 54 6.11 -11.47 -82.32
N TYR A 55 6.29 -12.68 -82.87
CA TYR A 55 6.99 -12.91 -84.14
C TYR A 55 6.20 -13.76 -85.15
N GLY A 56 4.93 -14.08 -84.82
CA GLY A 56 4.00 -14.76 -85.72
C GLY A 56 4.37 -16.21 -86.10
N VAL A 57 5.30 -16.86 -85.40
CA VAL A 57 5.76 -18.21 -85.71
C VAL A 57 4.74 -19.25 -85.22
N ASN A 58 4.41 -20.28 -86.00
CA ASN A 58 3.45 -21.28 -85.53
C ASN A 58 3.99 -22.09 -84.31
N ASP A 59 3.11 -22.73 -83.52
CA ASP A 59 3.50 -23.42 -82.26
C ASP A 59 4.51 -24.57 -82.50
N LYS A 60 4.35 -25.31 -83.59
CA LYS A 60 5.22 -26.45 -83.93
C LYS A 60 6.65 -25.98 -84.25
N ASP A 61 6.74 -24.95 -85.06
CA ASP A 61 7.97 -24.31 -85.52
C ASP A 61 8.69 -23.59 -84.37
N SER A 62 7.92 -22.90 -83.52
CA SER A 62 8.41 -22.26 -82.30
C SER A 62 9.04 -23.28 -81.35
N ARG A 63 8.42 -24.45 -81.15
CA ARG A 63 9.01 -25.55 -80.35
C ARG A 63 10.26 -26.13 -80.99
N GLN A 64 10.26 -26.29 -82.31
CA GLN A 64 11.42 -26.84 -83.04
C GLN A 64 12.62 -25.89 -82.97
N PHE A 65 12.39 -24.60 -83.17
CA PHE A 65 13.41 -23.56 -83.02
C PHE A 65 13.91 -23.48 -81.59
N LEU A 66 13.01 -23.41 -80.61
CA LEU A 66 13.40 -23.32 -79.21
C LEU A 66 14.15 -24.55 -78.72
N ARG A 67 13.88 -25.76 -79.21
CA ARG A 67 14.70 -26.93 -78.85
C ARG A 67 16.15 -26.75 -79.27
N ARG A 68 16.40 -26.24 -80.48
CA ARG A 68 17.76 -25.97 -80.96
C ARG A 68 18.38 -24.75 -80.29
N ALA A 69 17.61 -23.67 -80.12
CA ALA A 69 18.06 -22.48 -79.43
C ALA A 69 18.38 -22.76 -77.95
N ASN A 70 17.60 -23.58 -77.26
CA ASN A 70 17.90 -24.07 -75.91
C ASN A 70 19.17 -24.91 -75.88
N SER A 71 19.38 -25.80 -76.86
CA SER A 71 20.61 -26.59 -76.92
C SER A 71 21.85 -25.71 -77.10
N LEU A 72 21.74 -24.66 -77.93
CA LEU A 72 22.81 -23.68 -78.16
C LEU A 72 23.02 -22.80 -76.92
N ALA A 73 21.95 -22.30 -76.30
CA ALA A 73 22.02 -21.53 -75.07
C ALA A 73 22.62 -22.35 -73.92
N THR A 74 22.27 -23.64 -73.81
CA THR A 74 22.84 -24.56 -72.82
C THR A 74 24.31 -24.84 -73.11
N TYR A 75 24.69 -25.01 -74.37
CA TYR A 75 26.09 -25.18 -74.77
C TYR A 75 26.92 -23.94 -74.43
N VAL A 76 26.45 -22.74 -74.78
CA VAL A 76 27.15 -21.48 -74.46
C VAL A 76 27.19 -21.25 -72.95
N ARG A 77 26.10 -21.51 -72.23
CA ARG A 77 26.06 -21.43 -70.76
C ARG A 77 27.02 -22.44 -70.13
N ARG A 78 27.10 -23.66 -70.65
CA ARG A 78 28.03 -24.69 -70.17
C ARG A 78 29.47 -24.30 -70.45
N GLN A 79 29.79 -23.78 -71.62
CA GLN A 79 31.13 -23.22 -71.90
C GLN A 79 31.46 -22.06 -70.97
N PHE A 80 30.52 -21.15 -70.72
CA PHE A 80 30.71 -20.04 -69.79
C PHE A 80 30.93 -20.52 -68.35
N ILE A 81 30.12 -21.49 -67.88
CA ILE A 81 30.26 -22.11 -66.55
C ILE A 81 31.57 -22.89 -66.44
N GLU A 82 31.93 -23.70 -67.44
CA GLU A 82 33.19 -24.44 -67.46
C GLU A 82 34.39 -23.48 -67.47
N HIS A 83 34.35 -22.39 -68.25
CA HIS A 83 35.38 -21.35 -68.28
C HIS A 83 35.48 -20.61 -66.93
N ARG A 84 34.36 -20.34 -66.25
CA ARG A 84 34.30 -19.70 -64.93
C ARG A 84 34.73 -20.62 -63.79
N LEU A 85 34.39 -21.92 -63.82
CA LEU A 85 34.74 -22.91 -62.79
C LEU A 85 36.17 -23.45 -62.91
N THR A 86 36.72 -23.50 -64.14
CA THR A 86 38.11 -23.94 -64.39
C THR A 86 39.11 -22.78 -64.40
N GLY A 87 38.61 -21.55 -64.36
CA GLY A 87 39.41 -20.33 -64.35
C GLY A 87 39.96 -19.98 -62.97
N ASN A 88 40.86 -20.79 -62.41
CA ASN A 88 41.95 -20.20 -61.62
C ASN A 88 43.20 -21.07 -61.50
N ARG A 89 44.33 -20.38 -61.75
CA ARG A 89 45.73 -20.67 -61.37
C ARG A 89 46.30 -22.03 -61.78
N GLN A 90 47.04 -21.98 -62.90
CA GLN A 90 48.13 -22.87 -63.32
C GLN A 90 47.74 -24.04 -64.26
N HIS A 91 48.34 -23.98 -65.45
CA HIS A 91 48.52 -25.02 -66.48
C HIS A 91 47.54 -25.04 -67.66
N ALA A 92 48.05 -24.52 -68.78
CA ALA A 92 47.62 -24.79 -70.13
C ALA A 92 47.93 -26.24 -70.55
N ALA A 93 47.05 -26.87 -71.34
CA ALA A 93 47.41 -27.71 -72.49
C ALA A 93 46.16 -28.35 -73.14
N GLY A 94 45.75 -27.86 -74.31
CA GLY A 94 44.77 -28.52 -75.17
C GLY A 94 44.24 -27.57 -76.26
N PRO A 95 44.64 -27.72 -77.53
CA PRO A 95 44.22 -26.81 -78.60
C PRO A 95 42.85 -27.23 -79.15
N SER A 96 41.82 -26.38 -79.02
CA SER A 96 40.65 -26.47 -79.89
C SER A 96 40.91 -25.65 -81.16
N SER A 97 41.30 -26.38 -82.20
CA SER A 97 41.58 -25.96 -83.57
C SER A 97 40.43 -25.18 -84.23
N GLY A 98 40.71 -23.97 -84.75
CA GLY A 98 39.83 -23.26 -85.69
C GLY A 98 40.30 -21.82 -86.00
N LEU A 99 40.23 -21.42 -87.28
CA LEU A 99 40.60 -20.07 -87.80
C LEU A 99 39.85 -18.89 -87.14
N LEU A 100 38.80 -19.15 -86.36
CA LEU A 100 38.00 -18.14 -85.66
C LEU A 100 38.61 -17.66 -84.33
N SER A 101 39.73 -18.22 -83.86
CA SER A 101 40.45 -17.71 -82.68
C SER A 101 41.39 -16.53 -82.99
N MET A 102 41.46 -16.07 -84.25
CA MET A 102 42.39 -15.04 -84.72
C MET A 102 41.82 -13.61 -84.74
N VAL A 103 40.54 -13.41 -84.43
CA VAL A 103 39.95 -12.07 -84.24
C VAL A 103 39.47 -11.93 -82.79
N ALA A 104 40.27 -11.23 -82.00
CA ALA A 104 39.97 -10.89 -80.62
C ALA A 104 38.95 -9.75 -80.56
N GLY A 105 37.65 -10.07 -80.62
CA GLY A 105 36.62 -9.11 -80.24
C GLY A 105 36.73 -8.73 -78.74
N PRO A 106 36.26 -7.54 -78.33
CA PRO A 106 36.17 -7.20 -76.91
C PRO A 106 35.20 -8.17 -76.21
N SER A 107 35.73 -9.05 -75.37
CA SER A 107 34.93 -9.83 -74.42
C SER A 107 34.86 -9.06 -73.09
N TYR A 108 33.74 -9.18 -72.37
CA TYR A 108 33.56 -8.56 -71.06
C TYR A 108 34.72 -8.87 -70.11
N GLU A 109 35.22 -10.11 -70.12
CA GLU A 109 36.37 -10.58 -69.32
C GLU A 109 37.70 -9.89 -69.66
N ARG A 110 37.86 -9.38 -70.89
CA ARG A 110 39.05 -8.60 -71.30
C ARG A 110 38.91 -7.11 -71.02
N LEU A 111 37.68 -6.58 -71.06
CA LEU A 111 37.40 -5.17 -70.77
C LEU A 111 37.25 -4.89 -69.27
N PHE A 112 36.80 -5.87 -68.49
CA PHE A 112 36.55 -5.79 -67.05
C PHE A 112 37.12 -7.04 -66.37
N ALA A 113 38.33 -6.91 -65.83
CA ALA A 113 38.99 -7.96 -65.04
C ALA A 113 38.60 -7.87 -63.55
N THR A 114 37.32 -8.05 -63.24
CA THR A 114 36.82 -8.07 -61.85
C THR A 114 36.59 -9.52 -61.41
N PRO A 115 37.41 -10.09 -60.50
CA PRO A 115 37.20 -11.44 -60.00
C PRO A 115 36.06 -11.45 -58.97
N PHE A 116 34.81 -11.39 -59.45
CA PHE A 116 33.61 -11.30 -58.58
C PHE A 116 33.55 -12.40 -57.50
N ASP A 117 34.06 -13.60 -57.81
CA ASP A 117 34.10 -14.74 -56.89
C ASP A 117 35.25 -14.66 -55.85
N GLU A 118 36.28 -13.83 -56.08
CA GLU A 118 37.34 -13.53 -55.08
C GLU A 118 37.06 -12.22 -54.30
N LEU A 119 36.09 -11.42 -54.73
CA LEU A 119 35.81 -10.08 -54.20
C LEU A 119 34.70 -10.03 -53.14
N CYS A 120 33.94 -11.11 -52.94
CA CYS A 120 32.89 -11.16 -51.93
C CYS A 120 32.85 -12.52 -51.21
N PRO A 121 32.78 -12.55 -49.86
CA PRO A 121 32.59 -13.80 -49.14
C PRO A 121 31.22 -14.43 -49.47
N PRO A 122 31.07 -15.76 -49.32
CA PRO A 122 29.84 -16.47 -49.71
C PRO A 122 28.57 -15.93 -49.03
N ASP A 123 28.68 -15.40 -47.80
CA ASP A 123 27.57 -14.82 -47.03
C ASP A 123 27.36 -13.31 -47.26
N ALA A 124 28.15 -12.69 -48.17
CA ALA A 124 27.98 -11.31 -48.56
C ALA A 124 26.67 -11.09 -49.32
N LEU A 125 26.10 -9.88 -49.21
CA LEU A 125 24.84 -9.54 -49.86
C LEU A 125 24.97 -9.57 -51.39
N GLU A 126 26.11 -9.07 -51.89
CA GLU A 126 26.48 -8.98 -53.30
C GLU A 126 26.91 -10.33 -53.92
N SER A 127 27.03 -11.39 -53.11
CA SER A 127 27.33 -12.72 -53.62
C SER A 127 26.22 -13.19 -54.56
N CYS A 128 26.61 -13.73 -55.71
CA CYS A 128 25.64 -14.27 -56.69
C CYS A 128 24.91 -15.54 -56.19
N ALA A 129 25.35 -16.11 -55.07
CA ALA A 129 24.73 -17.23 -54.39
C ALA A 129 24.04 -16.82 -53.08
N SER A 130 23.93 -15.52 -52.78
CA SER A 130 23.32 -15.02 -51.55
C SER A 130 21.80 -15.22 -51.54
N PRO A 131 21.16 -15.22 -50.36
CA PRO A 131 19.70 -15.16 -50.24
C PRO A 131 19.09 -13.96 -50.99
N VAL A 132 19.83 -12.86 -51.09
CA VAL A 132 19.42 -11.66 -51.84
C VAL A 132 19.37 -11.93 -53.33
N ALA A 133 20.41 -12.55 -53.89
CA ALA A 133 20.44 -12.91 -55.31
C ALA A 133 19.27 -13.84 -55.66
N TYR A 134 18.95 -14.80 -54.77
CA TYR A 134 17.78 -15.65 -54.91
C TYR A 134 16.45 -14.87 -54.85
N LEU A 135 16.29 -13.96 -53.88
CA LEU A 135 15.10 -13.12 -53.77
C LEU A 135 14.86 -12.27 -55.02
N ILE A 136 15.92 -11.65 -55.57
CA ILE A 136 15.81 -10.84 -56.80
C ILE A 136 15.40 -11.70 -58.00
N GLU A 137 15.93 -12.91 -58.11
CA GLU A 137 15.54 -13.86 -59.15
C GLU A 137 14.05 -14.26 -59.01
N LEU A 138 13.57 -14.50 -57.79
CA LEU A 138 12.16 -14.75 -57.54
C LEU A 138 11.27 -13.56 -57.93
N LEU A 139 11.67 -12.33 -57.58
CA LEU A 139 10.91 -11.13 -57.95
C LEU A 139 10.84 -10.93 -59.48
N ARG A 140 11.95 -11.19 -60.19
CA ARG A 140 11.98 -11.18 -61.66
C ARG A 140 11.07 -12.25 -62.23
N TRP A 141 11.13 -13.46 -61.69
CA TRP A 141 10.28 -14.57 -62.11
C TRP A 141 8.79 -14.26 -61.95
N ILE A 142 8.39 -13.67 -60.82
CA ILE A 142 6.99 -13.27 -60.59
C ILE A 142 6.55 -12.22 -61.61
N ARG A 143 7.35 -11.16 -61.81
CA ARG A 143 7.08 -10.08 -62.77
C ARG A 143 6.97 -10.56 -64.21
N ASP A 144 7.88 -11.45 -64.64
CA ASP A 144 8.04 -11.80 -66.05
C ASP A 144 7.27 -13.08 -66.45
N ARG A 145 6.97 -13.97 -65.49
CA ARG A 145 6.35 -15.27 -65.77
C ARG A 145 5.03 -15.55 -65.06
N ILE A 146 4.65 -14.76 -64.05
CA ILE A 146 3.39 -14.97 -63.31
C ILE A 146 2.42 -13.82 -63.58
N GLU A 147 2.78 -12.58 -63.25
CA GLU A 147 1.90 -11.40 -63.38
C GLU A 147 1.38 -11.11 -64.81
N PRO A 148 2.11 -11.45 -65.90
CA PRO A 148 1.58 -11.28 -67.25
C PRO A 148 0.37 -12.19 -67.53
N TYR A 149 0.27 -13.34 -66.86
CA TYR A 149 -0.75 -14.37 -67.07
C TYR A 149 -1.92 -14.20 -66.08
N GLY A 150 -3.14 -13.99 -66.58
CA GLY A 150 -4.37 -13.87 -65.77
C GLY A 150 -5.47 -13.06 -66.45
N VAL A 151 -6.74 -13.26 -66.05
CA VAL A 151 -7.90 -12.50 -66.56
C VAL A 151 -7.88 -11.10 -65.94
N ALA A 152 -8.02 -10.04 -66.76
CA ALA A 152 -7.80 -8.65 -66.34
C ALA A 152 -8.61 -8.21 -65.09
N GLU A 153 -9.80 -8.78 -64.87
CA GLU A 153 -10.68 -8.47 -63.73
C GLU A 153 -10.26 -9.14 -62.40
N GLN A 154 -9.27 -10.05 -62.40
CA GLN A 154 -8.80 -10.78 -61.21
C GLN A 154 -7.28 -10.66 -60.99
N LYS A 155 -6.61 -9.74 -61.67
CA LYS A 155 -5.15 -9.53 -61.48
C LYS A 155 -4.90 -8.82 -60.15
N TYR A 156 -4.35 -9.55 -59.18
CA TYR A 156 -3.84 -9.01 -57.91
C TYR A 156 -2.31 -9.16 -57.88
N PRO A 157 -1.56 -8.18 -58.40
CA PRO A 157 -0.10 -8.27 -58.48
C PRO A 157 0.51 -8.29 -57.07
N LEU A 158 1.73 -8.82 -56.95
CA LEU A 158 2.38 -9.02 -55.65
C LEU A 158 2.55 -7.70 -54.90
N HIS A 159 2.86 -6.63 -55.64
CA HIS A 159 3.07 -5.31 -55.04
C HIS A 159 1.80 -4.71 -54.43
N ASP A 160 0.63 -4.94 -55.03
CA ASP A 160 -0.63 -4.41 -54.51
C ASP A 160 -1.08 -5.16 -53.24
N ARG A 161 -0.75 -6.45 -53.16
CA ARG A 161 -0.99 -7.29 -51.97
C ARG A 161 -0.04 -6.96 -50.81
N ARG A 162 1.19 -6.56 -51.15
CA ARG A 162 2.30 -6.32 -50.22
C ARG A 162 3.09 -5.09 -50.66
N LYS A 163 2.49 -3.92 -50.41
CA LYS A 163 3.08 -2.60 -50.75
C LYS A 163 4.38 -2.32 -49.99
N ASP A 164 4.59 -3.01 -48.88
CA ASP A 164 5.78 -2.93 -48.05
C ASP A 164 7.04 -3.50 -48.74
N LEU A 165 6.92 -4.57 -49.55
CA LEU A 165 8.06 -5.35 -50.03
C LEU A 165 9.06 -4.56 -50.89
N LYS A 166 8.59 -3.67 -51.77
CA LYS A 166 9.48 -2.88 -52.64
C LYS A 166 10.21 -1.75 -51.90
N LEU A 167 9.74 -1.39 -50.70
CA LEU A 167 10.32 -0.32 -49.88
C LEU A 167 11.34 -0.84 -48.86
N LEU A 168 11.49 -2.16 -48.72
CA LEU A 168 12.46 -2.76 -47.83
C LEU A 168 13.89 -2.55 -48.37
N SER A 169 14.75 -1.99 -47.55
CA SER A 169 16.19 -1.92 -47.81
C SER A 169 16.80 -3.31 -47.73
N VAL A 170 17.63 -3.66 -48.70
CA VAL A 170 18.41 -4.90 -48.67
C VAL A 170 19.79 -4.57 -48.11
N ASP A 171 19.92 -4.70 -46.79
CA ASP A 171 21.18 -4.53 -46.07
C ASP A 171 21.52 -5.75 -45.21
N PHE A 172 22.65 -5.68 -44.49
CA PHE A 172 23.16 -6.82 -43.73
C PHE A 172 22.20 -7.21 -42.60
N ASN A 173 21.63 -6.23 -41.92
CA ASN A 173 20.69 -6.46 -40.82
C ASN A 173 19.38 -7.04 -41.35
N ALA A 174 18.85 -6.53 -42.45
CA ALA A 174 17.61 -7.03 -43.06
C ALA A 174 17.68 -8.52 -43.47
N VAL A 175 18.87 -9.02 -43.83
CA VAL A 175 19.06 -10.42 -44.26
C VAL A 175 19.44 -11.34 -43.10
N HIS A 176 20.24 -10.87 -42.14
CA HIS A 176 20.86 -11.73 -41.12
C HIS A 176 20.34 -11.50 -39.69
N GLN A 177 19.68 -10.38 -39.40
CA GLN A 177 19.12 -10.12 -38.08
C GLN A 177 17.91 -11.03 -37.83
N ALA A 178 17.93 -11.75 -36.71
CA ALA A 178 16.76 -12.48 -36.26
C ALA A 178 15.69 -11.49 -35.77
N VAL A 179 14.50 -11.58 -36.36
CA VAL A 179 13.32 -10.77 -35.99
C VAL A 179 12.13 -11.70 -35.78
N SER A 180 11.23 -11.35 -34.86
CA SER A 180 10.00 -12.11 -34.61
C SER A 180 9.12 -12.12 -35.85
N SER A 181 8.55 -13.29 -36.18
CA SER A 181 7.56 -13.39 -37.25
C SER A 181 6.30 -12.57 -36.95
N VAL A 182 5.97 -12.34 -35.67
CA VAL A 182 4.83 -11.50 -35.27
C VAL A 182 5.08 -10.04 -35.61
N ASP A 183 6.27 -9.51 -35.31
CA ASP A 183 6.61 -8.11 -35.62
C ASP A 183 6.54 -7.84 -37.13
N ILE A 184 6.99 -8.81 -37.93
CA ILE A 184 6.86 -8.76 -39.39
C ILE A 184 5.37 -8.74 -39.78
N ILE A 185 4.55 -9.63 -39.23
CA ILE A 185 3.12 -9.71 -39.54
C ILE A 185 2.40 -8.40 -39.14
N VAL A 186 2.67 -7.86 -37.95
CA VAL A 186 2.07 -6.62 -37.47
C VAL A 186 2.44 -5.47 -38.39
N ALA A 187 3.73 -5.27 -38.70
CA ALA A 187 4.16 -4.22 -39.61
C ALA A 187 3.55 -4.35 -41.02
N VAL A 188 3.34 -5.58 -41.48
CA VAL A 188 2.66 -5.86 -42.76
C VAL A 188 1.18 -5.49 -42.69
N LEU A 189 0.48 -5.85 -41.61
CA LEU A 189 -0.93 -5.52 -41.40
C LEU A 189 -1.13 -4.01 -41.24
N GLU A 190 -0.29 -3.34 -40.45
CA GLU A 190 -0.32 -1.89 -40.26
C GLU A 190 -0.14 -1.14 -41.57
N LYS A 191 0.87 -1.51 -42.37
CA LYS A 191 1.08 -0.93 -43.70
C LYS A 191 -0.10 -1.21 -44.63
N PHE A 192 -0.66 -2.42 -44.58
CA PHE A 192 -1.83 -2.77 -45.38
C PHE A 192 -3.04 -1.90 -45.00
N ILE A 193 -3.32 -1.73 -43.71
CA ILE A 193 -4.41 -0.90 -43.19
C ILE A 193 -4.19 0.58 -43.51
N THR A 194 -2.96 1.09 -43.37
CA THR A 194 -2.65 2.50 -43.68
C THR A 194 -2.85 2.82 -45.16
N GLU A 195 -2.51 1.88 -46.05
CA GLU A 195 -2.56 2.07 -47.50
C GLU A 195 -3.95 1.84 -48.11
N HIS A 196 -4.81 1.04 -47.47
CA HIS A 196 -6.10 0.63 -48.02
C HIS A 196 -7.30 0.96 -47.12
N GLY A 197 -7.05 1.32 -45.86
CA GLY A 197 -8.05 1.73 -44.88
C GLY A 197 -8.36 3.22 -44.92
N PRO A 198 -9.27 3.68 -44.06
CA PRO A 198 -9.54 5.11 -43.90
C PRO A 198 -8.27 5.85 -43.43
N LYS A 199 -8.07 7.09 -43.86
CA LYS A 199 -6.92 7.95 -43.45
C LYS A 199 -6.97 8.42 -41.98
N GLN A 200 -7.65 7.67 -41.12
CA GLN A 200 -7.72 7.94 -39.68
C GLN A 200 -6.52 7.32 -38.99
N ASP A 201 -6.26 7.78 -37.77
CA ASP A 201 -5.26 7.16 -36.90
C ASP A 201 -5.65 5.70 -36.60
N LEU A 202 -4.67 4.79 -36.67
CA LEU A 202 -4.92 3.35 -36.58
C LEU A 202 -5.44 2.96 -35.20
N GLU A 203 -4.88 3.53 -34.14
CA GLU A 203 -5.31 3.27 -32.77
C GLU A 203 -6.77 3.72 -32.58
N GLU A 204 -7.11 4.92 -33.03
CA GLU A 204 -8.49 5.41 -32.99
C GLU A 204 -9.46 4.50 -33.77
N ALA A 205 -9.05 3.99 -34.93
CA ALA A 205 -9.85 3.07 -35.71
C ALA A 205 -10.12 1.74 -34.97
N LEU A 206 -9.12 1.20 -34.27
CA LEU A 206 -9.25 -0.04 -33.48
C LEU A 206 -10.09 0.13 -32.22
N ILE A 207 -10.08 1.34 -31.64
CA ILE A 207 -10.95 1.71 -30.51
C ILE A 207 -12.40 1.84 -30.95
N GLN A 208 -12.67 2.45 -32.11
CA GLN A 208 -14.03 2.69 -32.59
C GLN A 208 -14.68 1.46 -33.24
N ALA A 209 -13.88 0.57 -33.83
CA ALA A 209 -14.37 -0.64 -34.45
C ALA A 209 -14.96 -1.61 -33.41
N ARG A 210 -16.11 -2.21 -33.75
CA ARG A 210 -16.77 -3.24 -32.93
C ARG A 210 -16.79 -4.60 -33.61
N TYR A 211 -16.82 -4.64 -34.95
CA TYR A 211 -16.69 -5.86 -35.72
C TYR A 211 -15.30 -5.93 -36.35
N PRO A 212 -14.59 -7.07 -36.28
CA PRO A 212 -14.99 -8.36 -35.71
C PRO A 212 -15.06 -8.38 -34.17
N ASN A 213 -15.73 -9.40 -33.60
CA ASN A 213 -16.04 -9.56 -32.15
C ASN A 213 -14.87 -9.49 -31.14
N GLY A 214 -13.62 -9.39 -31.60
CA GLY A 214 -12.44 -9.18 -30.73
C GLY A 214 -12.16 -7.71 -30.40
N LEU A 215 -12.83 -6.77 -31.05
CA LEU A 215 -12.69 -5.33 -30.84
C LEU A 215 -13.77 -4.82 -29.85
N PRO A 216 -13.65 -3.66 -29.19
CA PRO A 216 -12.61 -2.64 -29.33
C PRO A 216 -11.27 -3.07 -28.72
N TYR A 217 -10.16 -2.66 -29.34
CA TYR A 217 -8.82 -2.87 -28.83
C TYR A 217 -8.22 -1.54 -28.36
N TYR A 218 -7.77 -1.50 -27.11
CA TYR A 218 -7.13 -0.31 -26.53
C TYR A 218 -5.78 -0.67 -25.95
N GLN A 219 -4.71 -0.29 -26.66
CA GLN A 219 -3.34 -0.72 -26.36
C GLN A 219 -2.89 -0.30 -24.96
N HIS A 220 -3.17 0.93 -24.53
CA HIS A 220 -2.74 1.42 -23.22
C HIS A 220 -3.31 0.58 -22.07
N TRP A 221 -4.59 0.18 -22.12
CA TRP A 221 -5.16 -0.73 -21.13
C TRP A 221 -4.48 -2.10 -21.15
N VAL A 222 -4.29 -2.67 -22.33
CA VAL A 222 -3.65 -3.98 -22.49
C VAL A 222 -2.24 -3.98 -21.90
N SER A 223 -1.47 -2.90 -22.12
CA SER A 223 -0.15 -2.72 -21.53
C SER A 223 -0.21 -2.66 -19.99
N ILE A 224 -1.10 -1.84 -19.42
CA ILE A 224 -1.23 -1.69 -17.96
C ILE A 224 -1.67 -3.01 -17.31
N ASP A 225 -2.68 -3.68 -17.86
CA ASP A 225 -3.17 -4.97 -17.34
C ASP A 225 -2.11 -6.08 -17.50
N ALA A 226 -1.32 -6.06 -18.58
CA ALA A 226 -0.20 -6.99 -18.77
C ALA A 226 0.90 -6.79 -17.72
N VAL A 227 1.28 -5.53 -17.45
CA VAL A 227 2.27 -5.20 -16.41
C VAL A 227 1.74 -5.58 -15.03
N ALA A 228 0.48 -5.25 -14.70
CA ALA A 228 -0.13 -5.65 -13.43
C ALA A 228 -0.13 -7.18 -13.27
N ARG A 229 -0.53 -7.92 -14.32
CA ARG A 229 -0.55 -9.39 -14.33
C ARG A 229 0.85 -9.99 -14.17
N HIS A 230 1.87 -9.38 -14.76
CA HIS A 230 3.27 -9.81 -14.63
C HIS A 230 3.71 -9.89 -13.15
N HIS A 231 3.21 -8.98 -12.30
CA HIS A 231 3.48 -8.96 -10.86
C HIS A 231 2.47 -9.73 -10.01
N GLY A 232 1.53 -10.47 -10.62
CA GLY A 232 0.46 -11.20 -9.92
C GLY A 232 -0.61 -10.28 -9.34
N LEU A 233 -0.81 -9.10 -9.91
CA LEU A 233 -1.78 -8.10 -9.48
C LEU A 233 -2.82 -7.81 -10.58
N SER A 234 -3.88 -7.11 -10.19
CA SER A 234 -4.85 -6.46 -11.08
C SER A 234 -4.70 -4.95 -10.97
N VAL A 235 -5.20 -4.21 -11.96
CA VAL A 235 -5.26 -2.74 -11.91
C VAL A 235 -6.08 -2.26 -10.69
N GLY A 236 -7.15 -2.99 -10.34
CA GLY A 236 -7.94 -2.72 -9.13
C GLY A 236 -7.14 -2.77 -7.83
N ASN A 237 -6.11 -3.62 -7.74
CA ASN A 237 -5.25 -3.65 -6.54
C ASN A 237 -4.50 -2.34 -6.34
N PHE A 238 -4.04 -1.67 -7.40
CA PHE A 238 -3.37 -0.37 -7.28
C PHE A 238 -4.31 0.68 -6.70
N VAL A 239 -5.57 0.70 -7.15
CA VAL A 239 -6.60 1.61 -6.62
C VAL A 239 -6.76 1.42 -5.11
N HIS A 240 -6.92 0.17 -4.66
CA HIS A 240 -7.05 -0.13 -3.23
C HIS A 240 -5.78 0.20 -2.42
N MET A 241 -4.60 0.13 -3.02
CA MET A 241 -3.31 0.37 -2.34
C MET A 241 -3.01 1.86 -2.16
N ILE A 242 -3.53 2.72 -3.04
CA ILE A 242 -3.34 4.19 -2.95
C ILE A 242 -4.50 4.92 -2.27
N ASP A 243 -5.51 4.18 -1.83
CA ASP A 243 -6.64 4.76 -1.10
C ASP A 243 -6.32 4.88 0.39
N LEU A 244 -6.51 6.08 0.95
CA LEU A 244 -6.33 6.40 2.37
C LEU A 244 -7.37 5.72 3.26
N SER A 245 -8.55 5.45 2.72
CA SER A 245 -9.67 4.87 3.44
C SER A 245 -9.53 3.34 3.57
N SER A 246 -8.69 2.72 2.73
CA SER A 246 -8.33 1.31 2.81
C SER A 246 -7.45 1.00 4.04
N PRO A 247 -7.66 -0.13 4.75
CA PRO A 247 -8.62 -1.18 4.40
C PRO A 247 -10.04 -0.87 4.87
N TYR A 248 -11.01 -1.13 3.99
CA TYR A 248 -12.39 -0.70 4.21
C TYR A 248 -13.13 -1.44 5.32
N PHE A 249 -12.63 -2.59 5.78
CA PHE A 249 -13.23 -3.32 6.91
C PHE A 249 -13.16 -2.55 8.24
N LEU A 250 -12.39 -1.47 8.30
CA LEU A 250 -12.34 -0.57 9.46
C LEU A 250 -13.42 0.52 9.43
N GLN A 251 -14.19 0.62 8.35
CA GLN A 251 -15.25 1.60 8.17
C GLN A 251 -16.61 0.95 8.35
N THR A 252 -17.59 1.70 8.86
CA THR A 252 -18.96 1.21 9.08
C THR A 252 -19.65 0.77 7.78
N GLY A 253 -19.42 1.50 6.69
CA GLY A 253 -19.95 1.19 5.36
C GLY A 253 -19.19 0.12 4.59
N ALA A 254 -18.13 -0.47 5.17
CA ALA A 254 -17.24 -1.46 4.56
C ALA A 254 -16.59 -1.05 3.23
N TRP A 255 -16.71 0.21 2.80
CA TRP A 255 -16.37 0.69 1.45
C TRP A 255 -16.28 2.22 1.38
N ASP A 256 -15.78 2.77 0.26
CA ASP A 256 -15.70 4.21 -0.01
C ASP A 256 -16.21 4.58 -1.43
N VAL A 257 -16.09 5.85 -1.85
CA VAL A 257 -16.54 6.34 -3.17
C VAL A 257 -15.72 5.74 -4.33
N ASP A 258 -14.45 5.43 -4.13
CA ASP A 258 -13.51 4.97 -5.14
C ASP A 258 -13.48 3.45 -5.31
N ALA A 259 -14.09 2.70 -4.41
CA ALA A 259 -13.91 1.26 -4.43
C ALA A 259 -14.77 0.56 -5.52
N GLY A 260 -15.85 1.17 -6.02
CA GLY A 260 -16.50 0.76 -7.28
C GLY A 260 -15.55 0.80 -8.48
N ARG A 261 -14.78 1.89 -8.60
CA ARG A 261 -13.70 2.02 -9.61
C ARG A 261 -12.65 0.93 -9.47
N ALA A 262 -12.28 0.56 -8.24
CA ALA A 262 -11.33 -0.51 -8.00
C ALA A 262 -11.85 -1.87 -8.49
N LEU A 263 -13.12 -2.22 -8.21
CA LEU A 263 -13.74 -3.44 -8.73
C LEU A 263 -13.91 -3.40 -10.26
N ALA A 264 -14.29 -2.26 -10.83
CA ALA A 264 -14.36 -2.08 -12.28
C ALA A 264 -13.02 -2.41 -12.94
N HIS A 265 -11.90 -2.00 -12.35
CA HIS A 265 -10.55 -2.29 -12.84
C HIS A 265 -10.10 -3.71 -12.53
N ALA A 266 -10.57 -4.31 -11.44
CA ALA A 266 -10.34 -5.72 -11.12
C ALA A 266 -11.05 -6.68 -12.10
N SER A 267 -12.08 -6.22 -12.82
CA SER A 267 -12.78 -7.03 -13.84
C SER A 267 -11.89 -7.43 -15.03
N ARG A 268 -10.73 -6.78 -15.19
CA ARG A 268 -9.80 -6.88 -16.33
C ARG A 268 -10.36 -6.40 -17.66
N LEU A 269 -11.55 -5.82 -17.66
CA LEU A 269 -12.17 -5.22 -18.83
C LEU A 269 -11.67 -3.77 -19.00
N GLY A 270 -11.19 -3.45 -20.20
CA GLY A 270 -10.76 -2.10 -20.54
C GLY A 270 -11.91 -1.11 -20.56
N PRO A 271 -11.65 0.20 -20.46
CA PRO A 271 -12.69 1.21 -20.32
C PRO A 271 -13.67 1.23 -21.52
N TYR A 272 -13.19 0.94 -22.73
CA TYR A 272 -14.03 0.81 -23.92
C TYR A 272 -14.84 -0.49 -23.96
N GLN A 273 -14.32 -1.57 -23.38
CA GLN A 273 -15.05 -2.84 -23.24
C GLN A 273 -16.18 -2.67 -22.22
N ARG A 274 -15.89 -2.07 -21.06
CA ARG A 274 -16.91 -1.72 -20.04
C ARG A 274 -18.01 -0.85 -20.63
N LYS A 275 -17.63 0.24 -21.32
CA LYS A 275 -18.57 1.13 -22.00
C LYS A 275 -19.47 0.40 -23.00
N LEU A 276 -18.93 -0.54 -23.79
CA LEU A 276 -19.72 -1.33 -24.74
C LEU A 276 -20.75 -2.21 -24.00
N LEU A 277 -20.39 -2.77 -22.85
CA LEU A 277 -21.29 -3.62 -22.06
C LEU A 277 -22.40 -2.82 -21.40
N THR A 278 -22.12 -1.59 -20.96
CA THR A 278 -23.05 -0.74 -20.18
C THR A 278 -23.84 0.27 -21.02
N GLU A 279 -23.74 0.18 -22.35
CA GLU A 279 -24.52 1.02 -23.27
C GLU A 279 -26.03 0.81 -23.12
N PRO A 280 -26.86 1.86 -23.36
CA PRO A 280 -28.30 1.69 -23.39
C PRO A 280 -28.72 0.73 -24.52
N PRO A 281 -29.89 0.07 -24.40
CA PRO A 281 -30.37 -0.86 -25.41
C PRO A 281 -30.55 -0.20 -26.79
N ALA A 282 -30.23 -0.94 -27.85
CA ALA A 282 -30.39 -0.45 -29.22
C ALA A 282 -31.85 -0.11 -29.55
N ALA A 283 -32.09 1.11 -30.02
CA ALA A 283 -33.41 1.54 -30.48
C ALA A 283 -33.75 0.92 -31.84
N ILE A 284 -35.01 0.54 -32.06
CA ILE A 284 -35.46 -0.10 -33.31
C ILE A 284 -35.25 0.80 -34.54
N VAL A 285 -35.24 2.12 -34.36
CA VAL A 285 -34.95 3.11 -35.41
C VAL A 285 -33.49 3.02 -35.91
N ASP A 286 -32.56 2.61 -35.05
CA ASP A 286 -31.12 2.53 -35.35
C ASP A 286 -30.67 1.09 -35.63
N ARG A 287 -31.61 0.17 -35.88
CA ARG A 287 -31.36 -1.26 -36.03
C ARG A 287 -30.33 -1.58 -37.12
N ASP A 288 -30.45 -0.95 -38.27
CA ASP A 288 -29.60 -1.23 -39.42
C ASP A 288 -28.15 -0.80 -39.12
N ASP A 289 -27.97 0.36 -38.47
CA ASP A 289 -26.69 0.84 -37.96
C ASP A 289 -26.13 -0.08 -36.86
N PHE A 290 -26.99 -0.57 -35.97
CA PHE A 290 -26.60 -1.50 -34.90
C PHE A 290 -26.01 -2.80 -35.46
N TYR A 291 -26.69 -3.43 -36.42
CA TYR A 291 -26.20 -4.69 -37.01
C TYR A 291 -24.98 -4.48 -37.91
N LEU A 292 -24.89 -3.34 -38.60
CA LEU A 292 -23.69 -2.97 -39.35
C LEU A 292 -22.49 -2.84 -38.41
N LYS A 293 -22.63 -2.07 -37.32
CA LYS A 293 -21.53 -1.80 -36.37
C LYS A 293 -21.09 -3.05 -35.62
N ASN A 294 -22.03 -3.86 -35.11
CA ASN A 294 -21.70 -4.97 -34.19
C ASN A 294 -21.47 -6.32 -34.90
N PHE A 295 -22.12 -6.57 -36.04
CA PHE A 295 -22.04 -7.85 -36.76
C PHE A 295 -21.44 -7.73 -38.18
N GLY A 296 -21.11 -6.52 -38.64
CA GLY A 296 -20.58 -6.28 -39.98
C GLY A 296 -21.56 -6.64 -41.09
N ALA A 297 -22.87 -6.59 -40.81
CA ALA A 297 -23.91 -7.05 -41.71
C ALA A 297 -24.46 -5.89 -42.56
N GLU A 298 -23.86 -5.67 -43.74
CA GLU A 298 -24.19 -4.58 -44.65
C GLU A 298 -25.53 -4.75 -45.39
N GLY A 299 -26.19 -3.63 -45.69
CA GLY A 299 -27.41 -3.59 -46.50
C GLY A 299 -28.54 -4.43 -45.90
N LEU A 300 -29.01 -5.45 -46.63
CA LEU A 300 -30.06 -6.37 -46.17
C LEU A 300 -29.51 -7.64 -45.50
N ALA A 301 -28.18 -7.78 -45.39
CA ALA A 301 -27.55 -9.01 -44.89
C ALA A 301 -27.87 -9.30 -43.43
N TRP A 302 -28.20 -8.28 -42.62
CA TRP A 302 -28.59 -8.45 -41.22
C TRP A 302 -29.85 -9.30 -41.05
N GLN A 303 -30.72 -9.38 -42.06
CA GLN A 303 -31.89 -10.27 -42.04
C GLN A 303 -31.48 -11.74 -41.97
N ASN A 304 -30.28 -12.07 -42.46
CA ASN A 304 -29.73 -13.42 -42.42
C ASN A 304 -29.10 -13.77 -41.07
N LEU A 305 -29.11 -12.87 -40.07
CA LEU A 305 -28.63 -13.20 -38.72
C LEU A 305 -29.48 -14.26 -38.02
N ASN A 306 -30.71 -14.50 -38.49
CA ASN A 306 -31.49 -15.65 -38.05
C ASN A 306 -30.96 -16.99 -38.62
N GLN A 307 -30.04 -17.00 -39.58
CA GLN A 307 -29.48 -18.22 -40.15
C GLN A 307 -28.29 -18.67 -39.29
N VAL A 308 -28.34 -19.88 -38.75
CA VAL A 308 -27.30 -20.39 -37.84
C VAL A 308 -25.88 -20.31 -38.43
N PRO A 309 -25.63 -20.69 -39.71
CA PRO A 309 -24.28 -20.56 -40.27
C PRO A 309 -23.81 -19.11 -40.41
N PHE A 310 -24.70 -18.20 -40.80
CA PHE A 310 -24.36 -16.78 -40.97
C PHE A 310 -24.11 -16.13 -39.59
N PHE A 311 -24.93 -16.44 -38.60
CA PHE A 311 -24.73 -16.00 -37.22
C PHE A 311 -23.40 -16.52 -36.66
N GLY A 312 -23.08 -17.80 -36.87
CA GLY A 312 -21.81 -18.40 -36.46
C GLY A 312 -20.60 -17.71 -37.11
N GLU A 313 -20.67 -17.44 -38.41
CA GLU A 313 -19.62 -16.71 -39.14
C GLU A 313 -19.40 -15.31 -38.56
N ARG A 314 -20.47 -14.54 -38.33
CA ARG A 314 -20.38 -13.18 -37.78
C ARG A 314 -19.93 -13.16 -36.32
N THR A 315 -20.23 -14.19 -35.55
CA THR A 315 -19.86 -14.26 -34.14
C THR A 315 -18.56 -14.99 -33.84
N LYS A 316 -18.00 -15.69 -34.85
CA LYS A 316 -16.89 -16.66 -34.72
C LYS A 316 -17.22 -17.86 -33.82
N LEU A 317 -18.50 -18.17 -33.64
CA LEU A 317 -18.95 -19.36 -32.91
C LEU A 317 -19.14 -20.53 -33.87
N ASP A 318 -18.64 -21.69 -33.48
CA ASP A 318 -18.95 -22.96 -34.13
C ASP A 318 -20.31 -23.50 -33.64
N THR A 319 -20.74 -24.65 -34.19
CA THR A 319 -22.05 -25.23 -33.83
C THR A 319 -22.17 -25.55 -32.33
N PRO A 320 -21.18 -26.21 -31.68
CA PRO A 320 -21.19 -26.39 -30.22
C PRO A 320 -21.24 -25.06 -29.46
N GLY A 321 -20.50 -24.04 -29.89
CA GLY A 321 -20.53 -22.71 -29.27
C GLY A 321 -21.91 -22.04 -29.33
N ILE A 322 -22.62 -22.16 -30.45
CA ILE A 322 -24.00 -21.66 -30.58
C ILE A 322 -24.97 -22.48 -29.71
N GLU A 323 -24.84 -23.80 -29.68
CA GLU A 323 -25.67 -24.66 -28.82
C GLU A 323 -25.43 -24.38 -27.33
N ALA A 324 -24.18 -24.07 -26.95
CA ALA A 324 -23.81 -23.68 -25.61
C ALA A 324 -24.35 -22.29 -25.24
N LEU A 325 -24.29 -21.32 -26.15
CA LEU A 325 -24.84 -19.96 -25.96
C LEU A 325 -26.36 -19.99 -25.74
N LEU A 326 -27.07 -20.85 -26.48
CA LEU A 326 -28.52 -20.99 -26.41
C LEU A 326 -28.99 -22.00 -25.35
N SER A 327 -28.06 -22.74 -24.72
CA SER A 327 -28.33 -23.82 -23.77
C SER A 327 -29.35 -24.82 -24.32
N VAL A 328 -29.07 -25.36 -25.51
CA VAL A 328 -29.92 -26.35 -26.19
C VAL A 328 -29.15 -27.67 -26.40
N ARG A 329 -29.90 -28.75 -26.70
CA ARG A 329 -29.35 -30.09 -26.99
C ARG A 329 -28.43 -30.59 -25.86
N GLY A 330 -27.16 -30.89 -26.15
CA GLY A 330 -26.20 -31.38 -25.15
C GLY A 330 -25.92 -30.41 -24.01
N PHE A 331 -26.30 -29.14 -24.19
CA PHE A 331 -26.12 -28.08 -23.21
C PHE A 331 -27.43 -27.65 -22.52
N ALA A 332 -28.53 -28.39 -22.75
CA ALA A 332 -29.83 -28.10 -22.18
C ALA A 332 -29.83 -28.17 -20.63
N PRO A 333 -30.50 -27.22 -19.94
CA PRO A 333 -30.63 -27.26 -18.50
C PRO A 333 -31.59 -28.37 -18.07
N VAL A 334 -31.28 -29.02 -16.95
CA VAL A 334 -32.06 -30.12 -16.37
C VAL A 334 -32.49 -29.75 -14.95
N ARG A 335 -33.80 -29.73 -14.68
CA ARG A 335 -34.33 -29.51 -13.33
C ARG A 335 -33.87 -30.61 -12.38
N SER A 336 -33.50 -30.24 -11.16
CA SER A 336 -33.28 -31.21 -10.09
C SER A 336 -34.56 -32.00 -9.79
N ALA A 337 -34.44 -33.33 -9.63
CA ALA A 337 -35.55 -34.18 -9.19
C ALA A 337 -35.93 -33.96 -7.71
N ASN A 338 -35.10 -33.23 -6.96
CA ASN A 338 -35.24 -33.00 -5.52
C ASN A 338 -35.84 -31.62 -5.20
N VAL A 339 -36.35 -30.90 -6.20
CA VAL A 339 -36.97 -29.58 -6.01
C VAL A 339 -38.44 -29.63 -6.42
N THR A 340 -39.30 -29.04 -5.59
CA THR A 340 -40.74 -28.93 -5.87
C THR A 340 -40.99 -27.68 -6.70
N TYR A 341 -41.53 -27.85 -7.90
CA TYR A 341 -41.85 -26.73 -8.80
C TYR A 341 -43.36 -26.45 -8.79
N ALA A 342 -43.73 -25.18 -8.92
CA ALA A 342 -45.13 -24.75 -8.94
C ALA A 342 -45.95 -25.28 -10.14
N GLY A 343 -45.28 -25.74 -11.20
CA GLY A 343 -45.90 -26.30 -12.41
C GLY A 343 -45.19 -27.56 -12.90
N ALA A 344 -45.90 -28.34 -13.74
CA ALA A 344 -45.35 -29.52 -14.40
C ALA A 344 -44.07 -29.18 -15.19
N ALA A 345 -43.15 -30.13 -15.31
CA ALA A 345 -41.95 -29.96 -16.11
C ALA A 345 -42.35 -29.69 -17.58
N PRO A 346 -41.90 -28.58 -18.19
CA PRO A 346 -42.17 -28.30 -19.59
C PRO A 346 -41.55 -29.38 -20.50
N VAL A 347 -42.14 -29.56 -21.69
CA VAL A 347 -41.66 -30.53 -22.69
C VAL A 347 -40.31 -30.08 -23.27
N ASP A 348 -40.12 -28.77 -23.41
CA ASP A 348 -38.88 -28.16 -23.91
C ASP A 348 -37.94 -27.77 -22.76
N PRO A 349 -36.61 -27.73 -23.00
CA PRO A 349 -35.64 -27.24 -22.01
C PRO A 349 -35.91 -25.78 -21.62
N GLU A 350 -35.71 -25.48 -20.33
CA GLU A 350 -35.92 -24.13 -19.76
C GLU A 350 -34.67 -23.26 -19.85
N SER A 351 -34.17 -23.05 -21.07
CA SER A 351 -32.96 -22.25 -21.31
C SER A 351 -33.11 -20.78 -20.85
N GLU A 352 -34.34 -20.28 -20.70
CA GLU A 352 -34.63 -18.97 -20.12
C GLU A 352 -34.51 -18.93 -18.58
N ARG A 353 -34.45 -20.08 -17.90
CA ARG A 353 -34.32 -20.19 -16.44
C ARG A 353 -32.91 -20.58 -15.98
N SER A 354 -32.11 -21.20 -16.86
CA SER A 354 -30.71 -21.52 -16.59
C SER A 354 -29.87 -21.62 -17.87
N GLY A 355 -28.63 -21.12 -17.81
CA GLY A 355 -27.62 -21.22 -18.87
C GLY A 355 -27.70 -20.12 -19.94
N SER A 356 -28.91 -19.69 -20.30
CA SER A 356 -29.16 -18.62 -21.27
C SER A 356 -30.21 -17.62 -20.78
N VAL A 357 -30.23 -17.34 -19.48
CA VAL A 357 -31.22 -16.46 -18.86
C VAL A 357 -31.00 -15.02 -19.30
N TYR A 358 -29.75 -14.54 -19.33
CA TYR A 358 -29.43 -13.15 -19.67
C TYR A 358 -29.90 -12.79 -21.07
N LEU A 359 -29.65 -13.64 -22.08
CA LEU A 359 -30.06 -13.36 -23.46
C LEU A 359 -31.58 -13.44 -23.66
N ASN A 360 -32.29 -14.18 -22.79
CA ASN A 360 -33.75 -14.34 -22.83
C ASN A 360 -34.50 -13.39 -21.87
N ALA A 361 -33.80 -12.68 -20.98
CA ALA A 361 -34.36 -11.77 -19.96
C ALA A 361 -35.28 -12.52 -18.99
N ASN A 362 -34.98 -13.79 -18.72
CA ASN A 362 -35.85 -14.65 -17.90
C ASN A 362 -37.29 -14.75 -18.46
N VAL A 363 -37.49 -14.55 -19.77
CA VAL A 363 -38.79 -14.62 -20.47
C VAL A 363 -38.87 -15.86 -21.35
N ALA A 364 -39.96 -16.62 -21.20
CA ALA A 364 -40.31 -17.75 -22.05
C ALA A 364 -41.18 -17.29 -23.26
N PRO A 365 -41.04 -17.91 -24.44
CA PRO A 365 -40.12 -19.00 -24.78
C PRO A 365 -38.68 -18.53 -25.04
N ALA A 366 -37.71 -19.39 -24.72
CA ALA A 366 -36.29 -19.17 -24.99
C ALA A 366 -35.97 -19.18 -26.50
N VAL A 367 -34.85 -18.56 -26.87
CA VAL A 367 -34.31 -18.69 -28.24
C VAL A 367 -33.84 -20.12 -28.47
N SER A 368 -34.33 -20.74 -29.52
CA SER A 368 -33.99 -22.12 -29.91
C SER A 368 -33.65 -22.21 -31.39
N ILE A 369 -33.14 -23.36 -31.82
CA ILE A 369 -32.84 -23.64 -33.23
C ILE A 369 -34.04 -24.36 -33.85
N THR A 370 -34.74 -23.68 -34.76
CA THR A 370 -35.80 -24.28 -35.57
C THR A 370 -35.19 -24.97 -36.79
N SER A 371 -35.49 -26.26 -36.95
CA SER A 371 -35.04 -27.07 -38.08
C SER A 371 -36.24 -27.40 -38.97
N THR A 372 -36.19 -27.08 -40.26
CA THR A 372 -37.22 -27.49 -41.22
C THR A 372 -36.92 -28.90 -41.74
N GLY A 373 -37.15 -29.93 -40.92
CA GLY A 373 -36.98 -31.35 -41.26
C GLY A 373 -35.52 -31.82 -41.49
N ASP A 374 -35.33 -33.00 -42.09
CA ASP A 374 -34.03 -33.63 -42.47
C ASP A 374 -33.26 -32.86 -43.57
N GLY A 375 -33.48 -31.55 -43.68
CA GLY A 375 -32.84 -30.68 -44.65
C GLY A 375 -31.38 -30.36 -44.28
N PRO A 376 -30.60 -29.84 -45.23
CA PRO A 376 -29.22 -29.42 -45.01
C PRO A 376 -29.09 -28.31 -43.96
N SER A 377 -28.00 -28.32 -43.19
CA SER A 377 -27.75 -27.45 -42.03
C SER A 377 -27.85 -25.94 -42.29
N PHE A 378 -27.76 -25.50 -43.56
CA PHE A 378 -27.99 -24.10 -43.94
C PHE A 378 -29.45 -23.64 -43.79
N LEU A 379 -30.39 -24.56 -43.61
CA LEU A 379 -31.80 -24.27 -43.35
C LEU A 379 -32.10 -24.05 -41.85
N HIS A 380 -31.14 -24.29 -40.96
CA HIS A 380 -31.33 -24.06 -39.53
C HIS A 380 -31.48 -22.55 -39.27
N ARG A 381 -32.52 -22.19 -38.51
CA ARG A 381 -32.83 -20.80 -38.17
C ARG A 381 -32.96 -20.64 -36.66
N LEU A 382 -32.58 -19.48 -36.13
CA LEU A 382 -32.92 -19.06 -34.78
C LEU A 382 -34.42 -18.76 -34.72
N SER A 383 -35.08 -19.12 -33.62
CA SER A 383 -36.51 -18.89 -33.41
C SER A 383 -36.89 -17.40 -33.36
N VAL A 384 -35.91 -16.52 -33.15
CA VAL A 384 -36.10 -15.06 -33.04
C VAL A 384 -35.72 -14.32 -34.32
N SER A 385 -36.61 -13.41 -34.76
CA SER A 385 -36.38 -12.60 -35.96
C SER A 385 -35.63 -11.29 -35.65
N PRO A 386 -34.54 -10.96 -36.38
CA PRO A 386 -33.78 -9.72 -36.18
C PRO A 386 -34.56 -8.45 -36.54
N THR A 387 -35.73 -8.58 -37.18
CA THR A 387 -36.56 -7.46 -37.63
C THR A 387 -37.43 -6.84 -36.54
N THR A 388 -37.73 -7.58 -35.47
CA THR A 388 -38.66 -7.19 -34.39
C THR A 388 -37.92 -6.46 -33.27
N ALA A 389 -38.63 -5.65 -32.47
CA ALA A 389 -38.04 -4.97 -31.31
C ALA A 389 -37.52 -5.97 -30.26
N GLU A 390 -38.31 -7.01 -29.96
CA GLU A 390 -37.89 -8.11 -29.07
C GLU A 390 -36.66 -8.84 -29.61
N GLY A 391 -36.64 -9.10 -30.93
CA GLY A 391 -35.51 -9.74 -31.57
C GLY A 391 -34.23 -8.91 -31.52
N LEU A 392 -34.32 -7.61 -31.82
CA LEU A 392 -33.20 -6.69 -31.69
C LEU A 392 -32.62 -6.70 -30.26
N ALA A 393 -33.48 -6.67 -29.23
CA ALA A 393 -33.04 -6.75 -27.85
C ALA A 393 -32.35 -8.09 -27.51
N ARG A 394 -32.77 -9.21 -28.11
CA ARG A 394 -32.08 -10.51 -27.94
C ARG A 394 -30.73 -10.54 -28.67
N TYR A 395 -30.63 -10.02 -29.89
CA TYR A 395 -29.35 -9.95 -30.62
C TYR A 395 -28.35 -8.98 -29.96
N ASP A 396 -28.80 -7.88 -29.35
CA ASP A 396 -27.95 -6.99 -28.55
C ASP A 396 -27.34 -7.72 -27.36
N ARG A 397 -28.18 -8.42 -26.58
CA ARG A 397 -27.68 -9.22 -25.45
C ARG A 397 -26.77 -10.35 -25.89
N MET A 398 -27.05 -11.02 -27.01
CA MET A 398 -26.12 -12.00 -27.58
C MET A 398 -24.77 -11.37 -27.97
N ASN A 399 -24.77 -10.19 -28.60
CA ASN A 399 -23.54 -9.48 -28.94
C ASN A 399 -22.68 -9.17 -27.69
N ARG A 400 -23.30 -8.64 -26.63
CA ARG A 400 -22.60 -8.36 -25.36
C ARG A 400 -22.13 -9.66 -24.68
N LYS A 401 -22.98 -10.67 -24.66
CA LYS A 401 -22.70 -11.96 -24.01
C LYS A 401 -21.55 -12.71 -24.67
N VAL A 402 -21.55 -12.84 -26.00
CA VAL A 402 -20.48 -13.52 -26.74
C VAL A 402 -19.13 -12.82 -26.55
N ARG A 403 -19.11 -11.49 -26.51
CA ARG A 403 -17.90 -10.73 -26.20
C ARG A 403 -17.41 -10.99 -24.78
N LEU A 404 -18.32 -10.92 -23.81
CA LEU A 404 -17.99 -11.15 -22.41
C LEU A 404 -17.48 -12.58 -22.16
N ASP A 405 -18.07 -13.59 -22.80
CA ASP A 405 -17.62 -14.99 -22.75
C ASP A 405 -16.16 -15.12 -23.20
N ASN A 406 -15.82 -14.45 -24.31
CA ASN A 406 -14.46 -14.43 -24.84
C ASN A 406 -13.50 -13.65 -23.94
N TRP A 407 -13.90 -12.50 -23.40
CA TRP A 407 -13.03 -11.66 -22.57
C TRP A 407 -12.78 -12.24 -21.18
N LEU A 408 -13.75 -12.96 -20.59
CA LEU A 408 -13.58 -13.64 -19.31
C LEU A 408 -12.92 -15.03 -19.44
N GLU A 409 -12.84 -15.55 -20.68
CA GLU A 409 -12.36 -16.89 -21.01
C GLU A 409 -13.10 -17.96 -20.18
N LEU A 410 -14.43 -17.89 -20.19
CA LEU A 410 -15.31 -18.79 -19.43
C LEU A 410 -16.40 -19.40 -20.30
N PRO A 411 -16.89 -20.62 -19.97
CA PRO A 411 -18.04 -21.22 -20.63
C PRO A 411 -19.29 -20.33 -20.53
N SER A 412 -20.10 -20.31 -21.60
CA SER A 412 -21.23 -19.39 -21.71
C SER A 412 -22.23 -19.52 -20.54
N ASP A 413 -22.50 -20.73 -20.08
CA ASP A 413 -23.39 -20.99 -18.93
C ASP A 413 -22.86 -20.42 -17.61
N GLN A 414 -21.54 -20.45 -17.41
CA GLN A 414 -20.91 -19.90 -16.20
C GLN A 414 -21.00 -18.37 -16.18
N VAL A 415 -20.74 -17.73 -17.33
CA VAL A 415 -20.89 -16.28 -17.46
C VAL A 415 -22.36 -15.88 -17.33
N ASP A 416 -23.30 -16.67 -17.86
CA ASP A 416 -24.73 -16.44 -17.67
C ASP A 416 -25.09 -16.50 -16.18
N ALA A 417 -24.64 -17.52 -15.45
CA ALA A 417 -24.87 -17.63 -14.01
C ALA A 417 -24.32 -16.43 -13.22
N LEU A 418 -23.13 -15.94 -13.56
CA LEU A 418 -22.54 -14.74 -12.94
C LEU A 418 -23.38 -13.49 -13.20
N LEU A 419 -23.77 -13.25 -14.46
CA LEU A 419 -24.60 -12.11 -14.84
C LEU A 419 -25.96 -12.15 -14.15
N VAL A 420 -26.61 -13.31 -14.15
CA VAL A 420 -27.93 -13.51 -13.54
C VAL A 420 -27.88 -13.25 -12.05
N ALA A 421 -26.87 -13.79 -11.36
CA ALA A 421 -26.71 -13.61 -9.93
C ALA A 421 -26.49 -12.14 -9.58
N ALA A 422 -25.65 -11.44 -10.34
CA ALA A 422 -25.39 -10.01 -10.16
C ALA A 422 -26.63 -9.14 -10.45
N ILE A 423 -27.32 -9.35 -11.58
CA ILE A 423 -28.52 -8.59 -11.95
C ILE A 423 -29.62 -8.81 -10.90
N ARG A 424 -29.86 -10.04 -10.46
CA ARG A 424 -30.86 -10.31 -9.41
C ARG A 424 -30.51 -9.65 -8.07
N ALA A 425 -29.23 -9.65 -7.71
CA ALA A 425 -28.78 -8.97 -6.49
C ALA A 425 -28.93 -7.45 -6.61
N GLU A 426 -28.69 -6.87 -7.78
CA GLU A 426 -28.91 -5.45 -8.07
C GLU A 426 -30.39 -5.06 -8.04
N VAL A 427 -31.27 -5.89 -8.61
CA VAL A 427 -32.72 -5.73 -8.53
C VAL A 427 -33.18 -5.72 -7.08
N ARG A 428 -32.68 -6.63 -6.24
CA ARG A 428 -32.96 -6.63 -4.79
C ARG A 428 -32.44 -5.37 -4.08
N GLY A 429 -31.40 -4.73 -4.61
CA GLY A 429 -30.86 -3.46 -4.13
C GLY A 429 -31.47 -2.21 -4.78
N GLY A 430 -32.61 -2.35 -5.47
CA GLY A 430 -33.44 -1.25 -5.95
C GLY A 430 -33.33 -0.92 -7.44
N ALA A 431 -32.67 -1.76 -8.26
CA ALA A 431 -32.75 -1.64 -9.72
C ALA A 431 -34.11 -2.10 -10.27
N ASP A 432 -34.39 -1.74 -11.53
CA ASP A 432 -35.62 -2.11 -12.23
C ASP A 432 -35.68 -3.62 -12.52
N GLU A 433 -36.75 -4.28 -12.06
CA GLU A 433 -36.98 -5.73 -12.19
C GLU A 433 -37.02 -6.21 -13.66
N ASP A 434 -37.40 -5.33 -14.58
CA ASP A 434 -37.52 -5.63 -16.02
C ASP A 434 -36.22 -5.37 -16.80
N ALA A 435 -35.22 -4.74 -16.18
CA ALA A 435 -33.98 -4.32 -16.83
C ALA A 435 -32.87 -5.40 -16.78
N TRP A 436 -32.93 -6.36 -17.70
CA TRP A 436 -31.87 -7.39 -17.89
C TRP A 436 -30.66 -6.87 -18.70
N TRP A 437 -30.08 -5.76 -18.26
CA TRP A 437 -28.92 -5.12 -18.90
C TRP A 437 -27.70 -5.14 -17.97
N ILE A 438 -26.50 -5.14 -18.55
CA ILE A 438 -25.26 -5.07 -17.76
C ILE A 438 -25.08 -3.62 -17.31
N SER A 439 -25.14 -3.40 -16.00
CA SER A 439 -24.85 -2.13 -15.34
C SER A 439 -23.38 -2.04 -14.89
N ASP A 440 -22.96 -0.88 -14.40
CA ASP A 440 -21.63 -0.72 -13.78
C ASP A 440 -21.49 -1.62 -12.54
N ASN A 441 -22.55 -1.78 -11.74
CA ASN A 441 -22.57 -2.68 -10.57
C ASN A 441 -22.37 -4.15 -10.95
N VAL A 442 -22.94 -4.59 -12.07
CA VAL A 442 -22.68 -5.94 -12.60
C VAL A 442 -21.22 -6.10 -13.01
N VAL A 443 -20.60 -5.06 -13.58
CA VAL A 443 -19.15 -5.07 -13.88
C VAL A 443 -18.33 -5.12 -12.58
N HIS A 444 -18.75 -4.42 -11.52
CA HIS A 444 -18.09 -4.47 -10.22
C HIS A 444 -18.17 -5.88 -9.59
N ALA A 445 -19.32 -6.56 -9.71
CA ALA A 445 -19.47 -7.95 -9.28
C ALA A 445 -18.51 -8.89 -10.03
N LEU A 446 -18.34 -8.71 -11.35
CA LEU A 446 -17.36 -9.44 -12.15
C LEU A 446 -15.92 -9.15 -11.71
N GLY A 447 -15.63 -7.92 -11.26
CA GLY A 447 -14.34 -7.55 -10.68
C GLY A 447 -14.01 -8.27 -9.39
N LEU A 448 -14.98 -8.36 -8.48
CA LEU A 448 -14.80 -9.12 -7.24
C LEU A 448 -14.63 -10.61 -7.55
N PHE A 449 -15.40 -11.15 -8.49
CA PHE A 449 -15.26 -12.53 -8.96
C PHE A 449 -13.83 -12.81 -9.46
N GLN A 450 -13.29 -11.98 -10.36
CA GLN A 450 -11.94 -12.18 -10.89
C GLN A 450 -10.89 -12.13 -9.78
N SER A 451 -11.03 -11.20 -8.83
CA SER A 451 -10.15 -11.12 -7.66
C SER A 451 -10.14 -12.41 -6.83
N LEU A 452 -11.32 -13.00 -6.59
CA LEU A 452 -11.45 -14.26 -5.85
C LEU A 452 -11.05 -15.48 -6.67
N ARG A 453 -11.30 -15.48 -7.99
CA ARG A 453 -10.90 -16.54 -8.92
C ARG A 453 -9.39 -16.68 -8.96
N GLU A 454 -8.67 -15.57 -9.10
CA GLU A 454 -7.21 -15.58 -9.23
C GLU A 454 -6.50 -15.88 -7.92
N ARG A 455 -7.02 -15.37 -6.79
CA ARG A 455 -6.36 -15.51 -5.49
C ARG A 455 -6.72 -16.81 -4.74
N TYR A 456 -7.95 -17.31 -4.92
CA TYR A 456 -8.48 -18.45 -4.17
C TYR A 456 -9.01 -19.60 -5.04
N GLY A 457 -9.02 -19.45 -6.36
CA GLY A 457 -9.63 -20.45 -7.25
C GLY A 457 -11.15 -20.51 -7.14
N CYS A 458 -11.80 -19.40 -6.80
CA CYS A 458 -13.26 -19.32 -6.72
C CYS A 458 -13.91 -19.71 -8.06
N THR A 459 -14.86 -20.65 -8.03
CA THR A 459 -15.60 -21.05 -9.24
C THR A 459 -16.73 -20.07 -9.53
N ALA A 460 -17.15 -19.96 -10.79
CA ALA A 460 -18.28 -19.12 -11.17
C ALA A 460 -19.58 -19.51 -10.45
N GLN A 461 -19.78 -20.82 -10.22
CA GLN A 461 -20.96 -21.35 -9.52
C GLN A 461 -20.94 -21.00 -8.03
N ASP A 462 -19.78 -21.04 -7.38
CA ASP A 462 -19.66 -20.65 -5.97
C ASP A 462 -19.90 -19.15 -5.80
N PHE A 463 -19.28 -18.33 -6.65
CA PHE A 463 -19.47 -16.88 -6.60
C PHE A 463 -20.93 -16.47 -6.87
N ALA A 464 -21.56 -17.08 -7.88
CA ALA A 464 -22.99 -16.85 -8.14
C ALA A 464 -23.84 -17.19 -6.90
N ALA A 465 -23.56 -18.30 -6.22
CA ALA A 465 -24.24 -18.66 -4.97
C ALA A 465 -23.89 -17.74 -3.78
N PHE A 466 -22.78 -16.99 -3.82
CA PHE A 466 -22.42 -16.01 -2.80
C PHE A 466 -23.24 -14.72 -2.88
N ILE A 467 -23.67 -14.33 -4.09
CA ILE A 467 -24.45 -13.11 -4.31
C ILE A 467 -25.92 -13.37 -4.68
N ASP A 468 -26.29 -14.61 -4.97
CA ASP A 468 -27.66 -15.06 -5.26
C ASP A 468 -27.96 -16.44 -4.64
N GLU A 469 -28.96 -17.15 -5.15
CA GLU A 469 -29.29 -18.51 -4.77
C GLU A 469 -28.45 -19.55 -5.51
N MET A 470 -28.20 -20.69 -4.87
CA MET A 470 -27.48 -21.82 -5.46
C MET A 470 -28.28 -22.44 -6.61
N SER A 471 -27.59 -22.87 -7.67
CA SER A 471 -28.27 -23.43 -8.84
C SER A 471 -29.01 -24.74 -8.54
N VAL A 472 -30.30 -24.76 -8.84
CA VAL A 472 -31.17 -25.96 -8.83
C VAL A 472 -31.23 -26.67 -10.19
N TYR A 473 -30.49 -26.17 -11.18
CA TYR A 473 -30.41 -26.73 -12.51
C TYR A 473 -29.04 -27.37 -12.74
N GLY A 474 -29.05 -28.59 -13.29
CA GLY A 474 -27.88 -29.27 -13.86
C GLY A 474 -27.79 -29.07 -15.37
N ARG A 475 -26.77 -29.67 -16.00
CA ARG A 475 -26.55 -29.56 -17.46
C ARG A 475 -26.18 -30.89 -18.07
N GLY A 476 -26.97 -31.36 -19.05
CA GLY A 476 -26.77 -32.67 -19.64
C GLY A 476 -26.77 -33.76 -18.58
N GLU A 477 -25.66 -34.50 -18.44
CA GLU A 477 -25.49 -35.55 -17.42
C GLU A 477 -25.00 -35.00 -16.06
N THR A 478 -24.57 -33.74 -16.00
CA THR A 478 -24.11 -33.13 -14.74
C THR A 478 -25.29 -32.73 -13.86
N LEU A 479 -25.27 -33.17 -12.60
CA LEU A 479 -26.29 -32.84 -11.60
C LEU A 479 -26.27 -31.34 -11.26
N SER A 480 -27.37 -30.83 -10.72
CA SER A 480 -27.44 -29.45 -10.22
C SER A 480 -26.42 -29.19 -9.11
N GLN A 481 -26.01 -27.94 -8.92
CA GLN A 481 -25.10 -27.58 -7.81
C GLN A 481 -25.68 -28.02 -6.45
N PHE A 482 -26.99 -27.83 -6.25
CA PHE A 482 -27.70 -28.35 -5.09
C PHE A 482 -27.52 -29.86 -4.89
N ASP A 483 -27.74 -30.65 -5.93
CA ASP A 483 -27.61 -32.11 -5.83
C ASP A 483 -26.16 -32.57 -5.69
N GLN A 484 -25.21 -31.86 -6.29
CA GLN A 484 -23.78 -32.16 -6.14
C GLN A 484 -23.29 -31.98 -4.70
N VAL A 485 -23.87 -31.02 -3.97
CA VAL A 485 -23.49 -30.71 -2.58
C VAL A 485 -24.25 -31.60 -1.59
N PHE A 486 -25.57 -31.74 -1.75
CA PHE A 486 -26.43 -32.38 -0.75
C PHE A 486 -26.84 -33.83 -1.10
N ASN A 487 -26.77 -34.24 -2.37
CA ASN A 487 -27.34 -35.52 -2.85
C ASN A 487 -26.36 -36.44 -3.64
N ASN A 488 -25.06 -36.11 -3.72
CA ASN A 488 -24.08 -36.77 -4.60
C ASN A 488 -23.56 -38.13 -4.08
N ARG A 489 -23.65 -38.39 -2.77
CA ARG A 489 -23.22 -39.63 -2.12
C ARG A 489 -24.16 -39.95 -0.95
N GLY A 490 -25.18 -40.75 -1.19
CA GLY A 490 -26.18 -41.06 -0.16
C GLY A 490 -25.67 -42.08 0.86
N ASP A 491 -25.14 -41.63 2.00
CA ASP A 491 -25.17 -42.40 3.26
C ASP A 491 -26.61 -42.50 3.82
N TYR A 492 -27.51 -41.65 3.31
CA TYR A 492 -28.93 -41.59 3.68
C TYR A 492 -29.82 -42.20 2.59
N SER A 493 -30.87 -42.92 3.01
CA SER A 493 -31.82 -43.57 2.10
C SER A 493 -32.78 -42.62 1.37
N GLN A 494 -32.86 -41.36 1.81
CA GLN A 494 -33.72 -40.33 1.21
C GLN A 494 -32.89 -39.09 0.85
N PRO A 495 -33.08 -38.50 -0.35
CA PRO A 495 -32.41 -37.26 -0.73
C PRO A 495 -33.02 -36.05 0.00
N LEU A 496 -32.23 -34.99 0.18
CA LEU A 496 -32.71 -33.71 0.69
C LEU A 496 -33.56 -33.02 -0.39
N LYS A 497 -34.81 -32.65 -0.04
CA LYS A 497 -35.75 -31.98 -0.97
C LYS A 497 -36.00 -30.53 -0.60
N LEU A 498 -36.06 -29.66 -1.62
CA LEU A 498 -36.55 -28.28 -1.50
C LEU A 498 -38.07 -28.26 -1.78
N ASP A 499 -38.86 -28.30 -0.72
CA ASP A 499 -40.33 -28.39 -0.74
C ASP A 499 -41.00 -27.38 0.20
N ASP A 500 -40.26 -26.36 0.64
CA ASP A 500 -40.68 -25.29 1.55
C ASP A 500 -41.25 -25.75 2.91
N GLN A 501 -41.06 -27.02 3.28
CA GLN A 501 -41.51 -27.52 4.58
C GLN A 501 -40.65 -26.95 5.73
N PRO A 502 -41.25 -26.74 6.92
CA PRO A 502 -40.53 -26.21 8.07
C PRO A 502 -39.60 -27.25 8.70
N PHE A 503 -38.48 -26.78 9.26
CA PHE A 503 -37.55 -27.54 10.10
C PHE A 503 -37.00 -26.65 11.24
N PRO A 504 -36.54 -27.22 12.37
CA PRO A 504 -36.22 -26.45 13.56
C PRO A 504 -34.89 -25.67 13.45
N VAL A 505 -34.86 -24.44 13.96
CA VAL A 505 -33.61 -23.68 14.17
C VAL A 505 -32.74 -24.36 15.23
N LEU A 506 -33.37 -24.77 16.33
CA LEU A 506 -32.73 -25.50 17.43
C LEU A 506 -33.41 -26.87 17.58
N PRO A 507 -32.78 -27.98 17.16
CA PRO A 507 -33.33 -29.31 17.38
C PRO A 507 -33.39 -29.61 18.88
N VAL A 508 -34.45 -30.32 19.31
CA VAL A 508 -34.64 -30.75 20.70
C VAL A 508 -33.50 -31.69 21.10
N GLU A 509 -32.93 -31.53 22.32
CA GLU A 509 -31.85 -32.39 22.80
C GLU A 509 -32.22 -33.87 22.71
N GLY A 510 -31.44 -34.65 21.96
CA GLY A 510 -31.67 -36.08 21.73
C GLY A 510 -32.59 -36.45 20.57
N ALA A 511 -33.25 -35.49 19.90
CA ALA A 511 -34.04 -35.74 18.70
C ALA A 511 -33.17 -35.64 17.44
N THR A 512 -33.19 -36.67 16.59
CA THR A 512 -32.49 -36.67 15.30
C THR A 512 -33.39 -36.08 14.22
N ASP A 513 -33.06 -34.88 13.72
CA ASP A 513 -33.72 -34.29 12.57
C ASP A 513 -32.98 -34.64 11.27
N LEU A 514 -33.67 -35.29 10.34
CA LEU A 514 -33.08 -35.75 9.07
C LEU A 514 -32.57 -34.58 8.22
N THR A 515 -33.31 -33.47 8.17
CA THR A 515 -32.92 -32.29 7.38
C THR A 515 -31.66 -31.66 7.96
N VAL A 516 -31.60 -31.50 9.29
CA VAL A 516 -30.39 -30.95 9.95
C VAL A 516 -29.18 -31.85 9.70
N ASN A 517 -29.35 -33.18 9.79
CA ASN A 517 -28.27 -34.14 9.53
C ASN A 517 -27.80 -34.10 8.06
N GLN A 518 -28.73 -33.99 7.10
CA GLN A 518 -28.40 -33.85 5.68
C GLN A 518 -27.66 -32.55 5.39
N LEU A 519 -28.07 -31.43 6.00
CA LEU A 519 -27.37 -30.15 5.89
C LEU A 519 -25.97 -30.21 6.49
N CYS A 520 -25.84 -30.79 7.68
CA CYS A 520 -24.55 -31.00 8.35
C CYS A 520 -23.62 -31.88 7.48
N SER A 521 -24.15 -32.96 6.92
CA SER A 521 -23.40 -33.87 6.05
C SER A 521 -22.96 -33.21 4.74
N GLY A 522 -23.88 -32.54 4.03
CA GLY A 522 -23.59 -31.90 2.73
C GLY A 522 -22.64 -30.71 2.84
N LEU A 523 -22.74 -29.95 3.94
CA LEU A 523 -21.84 -28.85 4.24
C LEU A 523 -20.58 -29.31 4.99
N GLY A 524 -20.50 -30.55 5.46
CA GLY A 524 -19.41 -31.05 6.31
C GLY A 524 -19.21 -30.20 7.57
N ILE A 525 -20.29 -29.90 8.30
CA ILE A 525 -20.28 -29.16 9.56
C ILE A 525 -20.86 -30.01 10.69
N ASP A 526 -20.53 -29.69 11.93
CA ASP A 526 -21.10 -30.36 13.11
C ASP A 526 -22.39 -29.67 13.59
N PRO A 527 -23.21 -30.35 14.43
CA PRO A 527 -24.46 -29.79 14.93
C PRO A 527 -24.32 -28.50 15.76
N GLN A 528 -23.18 -28.24 16.42
CA GLN A 528 -22.98 -26.98 17.14
C GLN A 528 -22.76 -25.84 16.14
N THR A 529 -21.93 -26.04 15.13
CA THR A 529 -21.76 -25.07 14.04
C THR A 529 -23.11 -24.76 13.37
N TYR A 530 -23.92 -25.79 13.09
CA TYR A 530 -25.27 -25.60 12.55
C TYR A 530 -26.11 -24.65 13.40
N ARG A 531 -26.13 -24.80 14.73
CA ARG A 531 -26.94 -23.95 15.63
C ARG A 531 -26.57 -22.46 15.52
N TYR A 532 -25.27 -22.15 15.46
CA TYR A 532 -24.81 -20.76 15.29
C TYR A 532 -25.27 -20.17 13.95
N LEU A 533 -25.13 -20.94 12.87
CA LEU A 533 -25.55 -20.51 11.52
C LEU A 533 -27.07 -20.38 11.43
N ALA A 534 -27.82 -21.33 11.99
CA ALA A 534 -29.28 -21.34 11.94
C ALA A 534 -29.88 -20.13 12.67
N LEU A 535 -29.31 -19.71 13.81
CA LEU A 535 -29.74 -18.51 14.52
C LEU A 535 -29.50 -17.24 13.68
N ALA A 536 -28.31 -17.11 13.09
CA ALA A 536 -27.98 -15.99 12.21
C ALA A 536 -28.92 -15.89 10.99
N ILE A 537 -29.21 -17.03 10.36
CA ILE A 537 -30.10 -17.12 9.19
C ILE A 537 -31.55 -16.83 9.59
N ALA A 538 -32.04 -17.38 10.70
CA ALA A 538 -33.39 -17.11 11.18
C ALA A 538 -33.60 -15.61 11.41
N GLN A 539 -32.64 -14.95 12.08
CA GLN A 539 -32.67 -13.52 12.31
C GLN A 539 -32.62 -12.69 11.00
N ALA A 540 -31.83 -13.12 10.02
CA ALA A 540 -31.68 -12.42 8.75
C ALA A 540 -32.88 -12.57 7.79
N HIS A 541 -33.61 -13.68 7.88
CA HIS A 541 -34.85 -13.91 7.13
C HIS A 541 -36.11 -13.49 7.90
N GLU A 542 -35.96 -12.87 9.07
CA GLU A 542 -37.06 -12.48 9.97
C GLU A 542 -37.98 -13.66 10.35
N LEU A 543 -37.38 -14.85 10.50
CA LEU A 543 -38.05 -16.09 10.88
C LEU A 543 -37.86 -16.34 12.39
N GLY A 544 -38.88 -16.92 13.03
CA GLY A 544 -38.85 -17.30 14.44
C GLY A 544 -38.10 -18.60 14.70
N GLU A 545 -38.77 -19.58 15.33
CA GLU A 545 -38.13 -20.84 15.76
C GLU A 545 -37.96 -21.89 14.64
N THR A 546 -38.46 -21.62 13.44
CA THR A 546 -38.47 -22.58 12.32
C THR A 546 -37.97 -21.96 11.02
N LEU A 547 -37.10 -22.69 10.32
CA LEU A 547 -36.61 -22.39 8.97
C LEU A 547 -37.41 -23.18 7.93
N LYS A 548 -37.38 -22.76 6.67
CA LYS A 548 -38.04 -23.46 5.55
C LYS A 548 -37.01 -24.11 4.63
N ARG A 549 -37.33 -25.30 4.09
CA ARG A 549 -36.54 -25.97 3.05
C ARG A 549 -36.68 -25.28 1.69
N SER A 550 -36.33 -24.00 1.63
CA SER A 550 -36.38 -23.14 0.45
C SER A 550 -34.98 -22.93 -0.16
N PRO A 551 -34.87 -22.61 -1.46
CA PRO A 551 -33.60 -22.27 -2.09
C PRO A 551 -32.85 -21.14 -1.37
N ALA A 552 -33.56 -20.09 -0.96
CA ALA A 552 -33.00 -18.94 -0.24
C ALA A 552 -32.29 -19.35 1.06
N VAL A 553 -32.95 -20.14 1.91
CA VAL A 553 -32.43 -20.55 3.23
C VAL A 553 -31.25 -21.52 3.07
N ILE A 554 -31.38 -22.52 2.19
CA ILE A 554 -30.28 -23.47 1.97
C ILE A 554 -29.06 -22.78 1.35
N SER A 555 -29.28 -21.80 0.47
CA SER A 555 -28.20 -20.98 -0.08
C SER A 555 -27.52 -20.14 1.00
N SER A 556 -28.25 -19.60 1.98
CA SER A 556 -27.65 -18.91 3.12
C SER A 556 -26.69 -19.80 3.92
N PHE A 557 -27.07 -21.05 4.19
CA PHE A 557 -26.15 -22.00 4.83
C PHE A 557 -24.93 -22.29 3.95
N TYR A 558 -25.14 -22.47 2.64
CA TYR A 558 -24.04 -22.67 1.69
C TYR A 558 -23.06 -21.50 1.72
N ARG A 559 -23.55 -20.25 1.63
CA ARG A 559 -22.74 -19.02 1.68
C ARG A 559 -21.93 -18.92 2.96
N LEU A 560 -22.58 -19.03 4.12
CA LEU A 560 -21.93 -18.89 5.43
C LEU A 560 -20.92 -20.01 5.74
N VAL A 561 -20.93 -21.12 4.98
CA VAL A 561 -19.93 -22.18 5.11
C VAL A 561 -18.84 -22.07 4.06
N LYS A 562 -19.20 -21.92 2.79
CA LYS A 562 -18.27 -21.99 1.67
C LYS A 562 -17.43 -20.73 1.50
N LEU A 563 -18.01 -19.55 1.72
CA LEU A 563 -17.25 -18.30 1.62
C LEU A 563 -16.13 -18.23 2.69
N PRO A 564 -16.40 -18.45 4.00
CA PRO A 564 -15.33 -18.50 5.00
C PRO A 564 -14.25 -19.55 4.69
N ARG A 565 -14.65 -20.74 4.22
CA ARG A 565 -13.70 -21.80 3.84
C ARG A 565 -12.85 -21.45 2.63
N LEU A 566 -13.40 -20.77 1.64
CA LEU A 566 -12.65 -20.26 0.48
C LEU A 566 -11.55 -19.29 0.95
N LEU A 567 -11.85 -18.46 1.95
CA LEU A 567 -10.88 -17.53 2.54
C LEU A 567 -9.86 -18.22 3.47
N GLY A 568 -10.10 -19.48 3.85
CA GLY A 568 -9.25 -20.28 4.73
C GLY A 568 -9.58 -20.17 6.22
N ILE A 569 -10.82 -19.78 6.56
CA ILE A 569 -11.32 -19.68 7.94
C ILE A 569 -12.55 -20.58 8.16
N THR A 570 -12.90 -20.82 9.41
CA THR A 570 -14.08 -21.60 9.80
C THR A 570 -15.38 -20.80 9.64
N PRO A 571 -16.54 -21.46 9.44
CA PRO A 571 -17.83 -20.77 9.35
C PRO A 571 -18.16 -19.91 10.58
N VAL A 572 -17.78 -20.39 11.78
CA VAL A 572 -18.00 -19.68 13.03
C VAL A 572 -17.14 -18.42 13.12
N GLU A 573 -15.86 -18.49 12.72
CA GLU A 573 -15.00 -17.29 12.61
C GLU A 573 -15.58 -16.27 11.65
N GLY A 574 -16.15 -16.71 10.50
CA GLY A 574 -16.81 -15.81 9.54
C GLY A 574 -17.99 -15.04 10.15
N VAL A 575 -18.88 -15.73 10.86
CA VAL A 575 -20.03 -15.09 11.55
C VAL A 575 -19.57 -14.14 12.64
N LEU A 576 -18.60 -14.56 13.47
CA LEU A 576 -18.04 -13.70 14.53
C LEU A 576 -17.37 -12.46 13.95
N MET A 577 -16.65 -12.60 12.84
CA MET A 577 -15.99 -11.49 12.15
C MET A 577 -17.00 -10.47 11.62
N LEU A 578 -18.06 -10.90 10.93
CA LEU A 578 -19.11 -10.00 10.46
C LEU A 578 -19.75 -9.21 11.60
N ASN A 579 -20.07 -9.89 12.71
CA ASN A 579 -20.70 -9.26 13.86
C ASN A 579 -19.76 -8.28 14.58
N LEU A 580 -18.46 -8.56 14.67
CA LEU A 580 -17.50 -7.65 15.30
C LEU A 580 -17.15 -6.43 14.45
N LEU A 581 -17.12 -6.57 13.12
CA LEU A 581 -16.75 -5.49 12.22
C LEU A 581 -17.89 -4.49 12.00
N GLY A 582 -19.13 -4.96 11.85
CA GLY A 582 -20.27 -4.09 11.57
C GLY A 582 -21.60 -4.56 12.12
N GLY A 583 -21.59 -5.42 13.13
CA GLY A 583 -22.77 -5.82 13.87
C GLY A 583 -23.74 -6.72 13.10
N GLU A 584 -25.00 -6.68 13.51
CA GLU A 584 -26.04 -7.52 12.93
C GLU A 584 -26.29 -7.22 11.45
N ASP A 585 -26.14 -5.97 11.01
CA ASP A 585 -26.43 -5.57 9.63
C ASP A 585 -25.49 -6.23 8.62
N TRP A 586 -24.21 -6.35 8.96
CA TRP A 586 -23.22 -7.06 8.14
C TRP A 586 -23.52 -8.56 8.07
N LEU A 587 -23.91 -9.15 9.19
CA LEU A 587 -24.29 -10.56 9.23
C LEU A 587 -25.55 -10.82 8.39
N LYS A 588 -26.56 -9.96 8.49
CA LYS A 588 -27.79 -10.04 7.70
C LYS A 588 -27.53 -9.95 6.19
N GLY A 589 -26.57 -9.13 5.76
CA GLY A 589 -26.22 -9.00 4.34
C GLY A 589 -25.76 -10.31 3.67
N LEU A 590 -25.12 -11.22 4.42
CA LEU A 590 -24.67 -12.53 3.90
C LEU A 590 -25.57 -13.70 4.32
N ALA A 591 -26.15 -13.64 5.53
CA ALA A 591 -27.07 -14.66 6.05
C ALA A 591 -28.49 -14.55 5.43
N GLY A 592 -28.91 -13.36 5.02
CA GLY A 592 -30.16 -13.08 4.33
C GLY A 592 -30.04 -13.23 2.82
N LEU A 593 -30.93 -12.57 2.07
CA LEU A 593 -30.85 -12.47 0.60
C LEU A 593 -29.84 -11.37 0.22
N PRO A 594 -28.76 -11.69 -0.52
CA PRO A 594 -27.74 -10.69 -0.81
C PRO A 594 -28.23 -9.62 -1.79
N GLN A 595 -27.78 -8.38 -1.60
CA GLN A 595 -28.20 -7.21 -2.38
C GLN A 595 -26.98 -6.44 -2.87
N ILE A 596 -27.07 -5.86 -4.06
CA ILE A 596 -26.09 -4.90 -4.61
C ILE A 596 -26.80 -3.55 -4.73
N ASN A 597 -26.39 -2.59 -3.90
CA ASN A 597 -27.10 -1.33 -3.77
C ASN A 597 -26.82 -0.41 -4.97
N THR A 598 -27.87 0.11 -5.59
CA THR A 598 -27.75 1.06 -6.72
C THR A 598 -27.38 2.48 -6.27
N THR A 599 -27.63 2.80 -5.01
CA THR A 599 -27.26 4.08 -4.40
C THR A 599 -26.40 3.82 -3.17
N PRO A 600 -25.36 4.63 -2.91
CA PRO A 600 -24.56 4.51 -1.70
C PRO A 600 -25.45 4.75 -0.46
N GLY A 601 -25.80 3.66 0.24
CA GLY A 601 -26.59 3.66 1.46
C GLY A 601 -25.72 3.48 2.71
N GLY A 602 -26.33 3.60 3.90
CA GLY A 602 -25.63 3.39 5.18
C GLY A 602 -25.25 1.93 5.47
N THR A 603 -25.92 0.96 4.84
CA THR A 603 -25.62 -0.48 4.98
C THR A 603 -24.77 -0.97 3.83
N PRO A 604 -23.68 -1.72 4.09
CA PRO A 604 -22.84 -2.26 3.02
C PRO A 604 -23.59 -3.31 2.19
N ASP A 605 -23.32 -3.32 0.89
CA ASP A 605 -23.81 -4.37 -0.01
C ASP A 605 -22.99 -5.67 0.12
N VAL A 606 -23.46 -6.72 -0.56
CA VAL A 606 -22.79 -8.03 -0.53
C VAL A 606 -21.36 -8.01 -1.07
N LEU A 607 -21.06 -7.20 -2.08
CA LEU A 607 -19.72 -7.14 -2.67
C LEU A 607 -18.73 -6.55 -1.65
N ASN A 608 -19.15 -5.49 -0.97
CA ASN A 608 -18.36 -4.80 0.05
C ASN A 608 -18.10 -5.72 1.25
N LEU A 609 -19.13 -6.47 1.69
CA LEU A 609 -19.00 -7.44 2.78
C LEU A 609 -18.02 -8.57 2.45
N ILE A 610 -18.11 -9.14 1.25
CA ILE A 610 -17.21 -10.20 0.79
C ILE A 610 -15.77 -9.68 0.72
N TYR A 611 -15.58 -8.48 0.16
CA TYR A 611 -14.25 -7.88 0.08
C TYR A 611 -13.69 -7.51 1.47
N ALA A 612 -14.52 -7.00 2.39
CA ALA A 612 -14.10 -6.67 3.76
C ALA A 612 -13.62 -7.92 4.52
N LEU A 613 -14.35 -9.04 4.42
CA LEU A 613 -13.91 -10.33 4.94
C LEU A 613 -12.59 -10.77 4.31
N HIS A 614 -12.51 -10.71 2.98
CA HIS A 614 -11.30 -11.05 2.23
C HIS A 614 -10.09 -10.23 2.70
N SER A 615 -10.25 -8.92 2.82
CA SER A 615 -9.21 -7.97 3.21
C SER A 615 -8.78 -8.18 4.67
N CYS A 616 -9.72 -8.42 5.59
CA CYS A 616 -9.42 -8.68 7.00
C CYS A 616 -8.64 -9.99 7.18
N VAL A 617 -9.05 -11.07 6.49
CA VAL A 617 -8.31 -12.34 6.48
C VAL A 617 -6.93 -12.18 5.84
N GLY A 618 -6.82 -11.38 4.78
CA GLY A 618 -5.55 -11.01 4.17
C GLY A 618 -4.60 -10.34 5.16
N TRP A 619 -5.08 -9.31 5.87
CA TRP A 619 -4.30 -8.62 6.90
C TRP A 619 -3.84 -9.58 8.01
N CYS A 620 -4.74 -10.43 8.52
CA CYS A 620 -4.40 -11.41 9.55
C CYS A 620 -3.29 -12.36 9.08
N ARG A 621 -3.37 -12.83 7.83
CA ARG A 621 -2.34 -13.70 7.22
C ARG A 621 -1.01 -12.98 7.07
N ASP A 622 -1.03 -11.73 6.60
CA ASP A 622 0.18 -10.93 6.36
C ASP A 622 0.93 -10.58 7.66
N ARG A 623 0.21 -10.52 8.79
CA ARG A 623 0.77 -10.23 10.13
C ARG A 623 0.94 -11.46 11.03
N ASP A 624 0.77 -12.67 10.49
CA ASP A 624 0.82 -13.93 11.25
C ASP A 624 -0.07 -13.90 12.51
N LEU A 625 -1.28 -13.37 12.34
CA LEU A 625 -2.31 -13.33 13.37
C LEU A 625 -3.35 -14.41 13.06
N PRO A 626 -3.49 -15.47 13.88
CA PRO A 626 -4.60 -16.40 13.73
C PRO A 626 -5.93 -15.65 13.83
N VAL A 627 -6.84 -15.88 12.89
CA VAL A 627 -8.11 -15.13 12.81
C VAL A 627 -8.93 -15.29 14.08
N LEU A 628 -9.12 -16.52 14.58
CA LEU A 628 -9.76 -16.75 15.87
C LEU A 628 -9.12 -15.96 17.02
N TRP A 629 -7.79 -15.90 17.06
CA TRP A 629 -7.08 -15.16 18.10
C TRP A 629 -7.40 -13.66 18.02
N MET A 630 -7.37 -13.08 16.82
CA MET A 630 -7.72 -11.67 16.59
C MET A 630 -9.15 -11.38 17.05
N LEU A 631 -10.11 -12.22 16.65
CA LEU A 631 -11.52 -12.07 17.02
C LEU A 631 -11.71 -12.15 18.54
N GLN A 632 -11.01 -13.08 19.21
CA GLN A 632 -11.06 -13.22 20.67
C GLN A 632 -10.47 -12.00 21.40
N GLN A 633 -9.39 -11.40 20.90
CA GLN A 633 -8.80 -10.22 21.54
C GLN A 633 -9.69 -8.98 21.39
N VAL A 634 -10.33 -8.79 20.24
CA VAL A 634 -11.16 -7.60 20.02
C VAL A 634 -12.54 -7.73 20.69
N SER A 635 -13.05 -8.96 20.84
CA SER A 635 -14.29 -9.23 21.55
C SER A 635 -14.29 -8.68 22.98
N ALA A 636 -15.46 -8.30 23.48
CA ALA A 636 -15.62 -7.85 24.87
C ALA A 636 -15.08 -8.91 25.86
N PRO A 637 -14.38 -8.49 26.94
CA PRO A 637 -13.76 -9.43 27.87
C PRO A 637 -14.83 -10.28 28.56
N ALA A 638 -14.73 -11.60 28.41
CA ALA A 638 -15.58 -12.54 29.12
C ALA A 638 -14.94 -12.88 30.47
N PRO A 639 -15.59 -12.57 31.62
CA PRO A 639 -15.05 -12.87 32.93
C PRO A 639 -15.13 -14.37 33.19
N LEU A 640 -14.15 -14.89 33.94
CA LEU A 640 -14.28 -16.22 34.50
C LEU A 640 -15.39 -16.22 35.57
N SER A 641 -16.15 -17.31 35.65
CA SER A 641 -17.13 -17.50 36.72
C SER A 641 -16.47 -17.73 38.08
N VAL A 642 -15.26 -18.28 38.09
CA VAL A 642 -14.44 -18.53 39.29
C VAL A 642 -12.98 -18.21 38.97
N ALA A 643 -12.25 -17.64 39.93
CA ALA A 643 -10.81 -17.37 39.80
C ALA A 643 -10.05 -18.68 39.53
N SER A 644 -9.27 -18.70 38.44
CA SER A 644 -8.41 -19.82 38.09
C SER A 644 -7.10 -19.76 38.88
N GLU A 645 -6.24 -20.77 38.70
CA GLU A 645 -5.02 -20.91 39.49
C GLU A 645 -4.06 -19.70 39.35
N PRO A 646 -3.83 -19.13 38.15
CA PRO A 646 -3.03 -17.91 37.99
C PRO A 646 -3.61 -16.68 38.72
N GLU A 647 -4.93 -16.46 38.73
CA GLU A 647 -5.50 -15.33 39.48
C GLU A 647 -5.36 -15.55 41.00
N ARG A 648 -5.49 -16.78 41.48
CA ARG A 648 -5.27 -17.09 42.91
C ARG A 648 -3.83 -16.82 43.33
N GLN A 649 -2.87 -17.25 42.52
CA GLN A 649 -1.45 -16.97 42.75
C GLN A 649 -1.16 -15.47 42.75
N LEU A 650 -1.75 -14.71 41.82
CA LEU A 650 -1.65 -13.24 41.81
C LEU A 650 -2.15 -12.64 43.13
N PHE A 651 -3.33 -13.07 43.61
CA PHE A 651 -3.90 -12.57 44.86
C PHE A 651 -3.02 -12.88 46.06
N GLU A 652 -2.48 -14.10 46.14
CA GLU A 652 -1.56 -14.50 47.22
C GLU A 652 -0.26 -13.69 47.21
N GLN A 653 0.35 -13.49 46.03
CA GLN A 653 1.57 -12.68 45.90
C GLN A 653 1.35 -11.24 46.34
N VAL A 654 0.27 -10.59 45.86
CA VAL A 654 -0.08 -9.23 46.27
C VAL A 654 -0.31 -9.17 47.79
N ARG A 655 -1.02 -10.14 48.37
CA ARG A 655 -1.28 -10.19 49.82
C ARG A 655 -0.02 -10.35 50.65
N ASN A 656 0.98 -11.08 50.16
CA ASN A 656 2.23 -11.29 50.88
C ASN A 656 3.14 -10.05 50.84
N LEU A 657 3.13 -9.31 49.72
CA LEU A 657 4.05 -8.18 49.49
C LEU A 657 3.48 -6.83 49.92
N LEU A 658 2.15 -6.65 49.84
CA LEU A 658 1.49 -5.37 50.10
C LEU A 658 1.68 -4.81 51.52
N PRO A 659 1.67 -5.60 52.62
CA PRO A 659 1.76 -5.06 53.99
C PRO A 659 3.00 -4.20 54.26
N VAL A 660 4.12 -4.47 53.57
CA VAL A 660 5.37 -3.70 53.71
C VAL A 660 5.34 -2.40 52.90
N ALA A 661 4.41 -2.29 51.95
CA ALA A 661 4.22 -1.16 51.04
C ALA A 661 3.01 -0.27 51.41
N LEU A 662 2.37 -0.45 52.57
CA LEU A 662 1.25 0.40 53.00
C LEU A 662 1.76 1.67 53.69
N PHE A 663 1.05 2.77 53.49
CA PHE A 663 1.29 4.01 54.21
C PHE A 663 0.79 3.85 55.66
N THR A 664 1.70 3.95 56.63
CA THR A 664 1.37 3.73 58.05
C THR A 664 1.92 4.83 58.95
N ASN A 665 1.27 5.05 60.08
CA ASN A 665 1.76 5.95 61.13
C ASN A 665 3.16 5.56 61.65
N ALA A 666 3.45 4.26 61.69
CA ALA A 666 4.77 3.76 62.05
C ALA A 666 5.85 4.22 61.05
N GLY A 667 5.54 4.24 59.75
CA GLY A 667 6.44 4.76 58.71
C GLY A 667 6.74 6.25 58.87
N LEU A 668 5.72 7.05 59.19
CA LEU A 668 5.87 8.48 59.47
C LEU A 668 6.74 8.74 60.72
N LEU A 669 6.51 7.98 61.80
CA LEU A 669 7.31 8.07 63.02
C LEU A 669 8.79 7.76 62.78
N MET A 670 9.08 6.73 61.97
CA MET A 670 10.45 6.36 61.61
C MET A 670 11.15 7.43 60.75
N ALA A 671 10.39 8.21 59.99
CA ALA A 671 10.90 9.34 59.20
C ALA A 671 11.11 10.63 60.02
N GLY A 672 10.79 10.61 61.32
CA GLY A 672 10.95 11.77 62.21
C GLY A 672 9.71 12.67 62.32
N VAL A 673 8.56 12.25 61.78
CA VAL A 673 7.30 12.99 61.89
C VAL A 673 6.69 12.74 63.27
N PRO A 674 6.32 13.80 64.03
CA PRO A 674 5.81 13.64 65.38
C PRO A 674 4.42 12.94 65.41
N PRO A 675 4.12 12.13 66.45
CA PRO A 675 2.79 11.54 66.62
C PRO A 675 1.75 12.60 66.98
N LEU A 676 0.52 12.39 66.50
CA LEU A 676 -0.65 13.19 66.88
C LEU A 676 -1.25 12.65 68.20
N ALA A 677 -1.68 13.55 69.08
CA ALA A 677 -2.18 13.18 70.41
C ALA A 677 -3.65 12.72 70.43
N ALA A 678 -4.46 13.15 69.46
CA ALA A 678 -5.92 12.93 69.42
C ALA A 678 -6.48 12.60 68.03
N ALA A 679 -5.63 12.42 67.03
CA ALA A 679 -6.02 12.16 65.63
C ALA A 679 -5.06 11.15 64.98
N ASP A 680 -5.48 10.53 63.88
CA ASP A 680 -4.64 9.68 63.03
C ASP A 680 -4.15 10.50 61.81
N TRP A 681 -2.90 10.32 61.39
CA TRP A 681 -2.43 10.96 60.16
C TRP A 681 -3.20 10.46 58.94
N LEU A 682 -3.64 9.20 58.90
CA LEU A 682 -4.46 8.66 57.80
C LEU A 682 -5.79 9.40 57.66
N ASP A 683 -6.42 9.79 58.77
CA ASP A 683 -7.68 10.55 58.74
C ASP A 683 -7.49 11.96 58.15
N LEU A 684 -6.34 12.59 58.41
CA LEU A 684 -6.00 13.91 57.87
C LEU A 684 -5.50 13.87 56.42
N LEU A 685 -5.01 12.71 55.97
CA LEU A 685 -4.42 12.49 54.65
C LEU A 685 -5.36 11.79 53.66
N SER A 686 -6.67 11.77 53.95
CA SER A 686 -7.68 11.08 53.14
C SER A 686 -7.77 11.56 51.68
N ALA A 687 -7.18 12.73 51.36
CA ALA A 687 -7.05 13.25 50.00
C ALA A 687 -5.90 12.62 49.19
N LEU A 688 -4.95 11.96 49.86
CA LEU A 688 -3.74 11.36 49.27
C LEU A 688 -3.67 9.84 49.49
N VAL A 689 -4.24 9.31 50.57
CA VAL A 689 -4.18 7.91 50.96
C VAL A 689 -5.55 7.45 51.44
N ASP A 690 -5.95 6.22 51.17
CA ASP A 690 -7.19 5.63 51.70
C ASP A 690 -7.03 5.09 53.14
N ALA A 691 -8.12 4.58 53.70
CA ALA A 691 -8.15 4.07 55.08
C ALA A 691 -7.27 2.82 55.30
N ASP A 692 -6.95 2.07 54.23
CA ASP A 692 -6.11 0.88 54.29
C ASP A 692 -4.61 1.21 54.08
N GLY A 693 -4.27 2.46 53.77
CA GLY A 693 -2.90 2.91 53.53
C GLY A 693 -2.48 2.84 52.05
N LEU A 694 -3.42 2.72 51.11
CA LEU A 694 -3.17 2.77 49.66
C LEU A 694 -3.14 4.21 49.15
N VAL A 695 -2.14 4.53 48.31
CA VAL A 695 -2.00 5.88 47.74
C VAL A 695 -3.04 6.09 46.65
N LEU A 696 -3.80 7.19 46.73
CA LEU A 696 -4.80 7.57 45.73
C LEU A 696 -4.16 7.97 44.39
N PRO A 697 -4.88 7.78 43.26
CA PRO A 697 -4.33 8.08 41.95
C PRO A 697 -3.96 9.57 41.78
N PRO A 698 -2.84 9.89 41.12
CA PRO A 698 -2.36 11.26 41.00
C PRO A 698 -3.26 12.11 40.08
N PRO A 699 -3.64 13.34 40.48
CA PRO A 699 -4.16 14.33 39.54
C PRO A 699 -3.04 14.92 38.67
N GLY A 700 -3.23 14.94 37.35
CA GLY A 700 -2.35 15.65 36.41
C GLY A 700 -1.01 14.98 36.15
N SER A 701 -0.01 15.77 35.76
CA SER A 701 1.37 15.29 35.53
C SER A 701 2.07 14.94 36.85
N GLU A 702 3.23 14.26 36.80
CA GLU A 702 4.00 13.98 38.03
C GLU A 702 4.42 15.27 38.77
N SER A 703 4.76 16.34 38.04
CA SER A 703 5.07 17.63 38.67
C SER A 703 3.85 18.27 39.33
N ASP A 704 2.68 18.13 38.73
CA ASP A 704 1.42 18.62 39.30
C ASP A 704 1.06 17.83 40.55
N TYR A 705 1.26 16.50 40.51
CA TYR A 705 1.03 15.63 41.65
C TYR A 705 1.93 15.98 42.84
N VAL A 706 3.23 16.19 42.62
CA VAL A 706 4.15 16.57 43.70
C VAL A 706 3.75 17.91 44.30
N THR A 707 3.32 18.86 43.47
CA THR A 707 2.84 20.17 43.93
C THR A 707 1.56 20.04 44.74
N PHE A 708 0.58 19.29 44.23
CA PHE A 708 -0.68 18.99 44.91
C PHE A 708 -0.47 18.25 46.23
N ALA A 709 0.38 17.23 46.25
CA ALA A 709 0.72 16.45 47.43
C ALA A 709 1.35 17.35 48.50
N ARG A 710 2.30 18.21 48.11
CA ARG A 710 2.92 19.17 49.02
C ARG A 710 1.89 20.13 49.64
N GLU A 711 0.94 20.62 48.84
CA GLU A 711 -0.14 21.49 49.34
C GLU A 711 -1.07 20.75 50.33
N GLN A 712 -1.46 19.51 50.04
CA GLN A 712 -2.31 18.73 50.94
C GLN A 712 -1.57 18.35 52.23
N LEU A 713 -0.28 18.02 52.14
CA LEU A 713 0.57 17.74 53.30
C LEU A 713 0.73 18.98 54.19
N ASP A 714 0.97 20.17 53.62
CA ASP A 714 1.04 21.42 54.41
C ASP A 714 -0.28 21.74 55.13
N ARG A 715 -1.43 21.43 54.50
CA ARG A 715 -2.74 21.54 55.15
C ARG A 715 -2.90 20.54 56.29
N ALA A 716 -2.61 19.26 56.07
CA ALA A 716 -2.71 18.22 57.09
C ALA A 716 -1.80 18.50 58.29
N VAL A 717 -0.60 19.03 58.07
CA VAL A 717 0.33 19.41 59.14
C VAL A 717 -0.19 20.59 59.95
N LYS A 718 -0.79 21.61 59.29
CA LYS A 718 -1.44 22.74 60.00
C LYS A 718 -2.61 22.28 60.86
N ASP A 719 -3.44 21.38 60.34
CA ASP A 719 -4.63 20.90 61.04
C ASP A 719 -4.28 19.95 62.19
N GLY A 720 -3.24 19.13 62.05
CA GLY A 720 -2.81 18.16 63.06
C GLY A 720 -1.92 18.72 64.17
N LEU A 721 -0.96 19.62 63.84
CA LEU A 721 0.04 20.13 64.78
C LEU A 721 -0.17 21.60 65.19
N GLY A 722 -1.10 22.32 64.55
CA GLY A 722 -1.38 23.74 64.83
C GLY A 722 -0.30 24.70 64.33
N ASP A 723 -0.22 25.89 64.94
CA ASP A 723 0.76 26.93 64.58
C ASP A 723 2.16 26.59 65.12
N ILE A 724 2.92 25.86 64.29
CA ILE A 724 4.36 25.59 64.45
C ILE A 724 5.21 26.50 63.57
N ASP A 725 6.49 26.66 63.92
CA ASP A 725 7.45 27.49 63.17
C ASP A 725 7.49 27.10 61.68
N ALA A 726 7.56 28.11 60.81
CA ALA A 726 7.46 27.92 59.36
C ALA A 726 8.61 27.07 58.78
N THR A 727 9.80 27.15 59.37
CA THR A 727 10.96 26.35 58.91
C THR A 727 10.82 24.89 59.33
N LEU A 728 10.34 24.65 60.55
CA LEU A 728 10.07 23.32 61.08
C LEU A 728 8.90 22.64 60.33
N ARG A 729 7.84 23.39 60.03
CA ARG A 729 6.71 22.91 59.23
C ARG A 729 7.14 22.47 57.84
N ALA A 730 7.92 23.30 57.14
CA ALA A 730 8.43 22.96 55.81
C ALA A 730 9.29 21.68 55.83
N ALA A 731 10.12 21.49 56.86
CA ALA A 731 10.91 20.28 57.02
C ALA A 731 10.04 19.02 57.22
N ILE A 732 8.99 19.11 58.06
CA ILE A 732 8.04 18.00 58.28
C ILE A 732 7.27 17.66 57.00
N VAL A 733 6.81 18.67 56.25
CA VAL A 733 6.10 18.47 54.98
C VAL A 733 6.98 17.75 53.96
N GLU A 734 8.26 18.13 53.82
CA GLU A 734 9.19 17.45 52.91
C GLU A 734 9.52 16.01 53.37
N GLN A 735 9.60 15.75 54.69
CA GLN A 735 9.75 14.39 55.22
C GLN A 735 8.53 13.52 54.90
N MET A 736 7.31 14.02 55.14
CA MET A 736 6.07 13.30 54.80
C MET A 736 5.94 13.07 53.30
N LEU A 737 6.33 14.05 52.47
CA LEU A 737 6.36 13.92 51.01
C LEU A 737 7.33 12.82 50.58
N GLY A 738 8.52 12.76 51.19
CA GLY A 738 9.49 11.70 50.95
C GLY A 738 8.92 10.31 51.25
N VAL A 739 8.25 10.12 52.39
CA VAL A 739 7.59 8.86 52.74
C VAL A 739 6.47 8.52 51.75
N LEU A 740 5.63 9.49 51.40
CA LEU A 740 4.52 9.28 50.45
C LEU A 740 5.03 8.81 49.09
N LEU A 741 6.07 9.44 48.55
CA LEU A 741 6.66 9.07 47.26
C LEU A 741 7.30 7.68 47.31
N GLN A 742 8.01 7.34 48.39
CA GLN A 742 8.57 6.00 48.60
C GLN A 742 7.49 4.92 48.68
N VAL A 743 6.41 5.18 49.44
CA VAL A 743 5.28 4.25 49.55
C VAL A 743 4.58 4.09 48.20
N ARG A 744 4.36 5.18 47.46
CA ARG A 744 3.80 5.14 46.10
C ARG A 744 4.66 4.26 45.18
N GLU A 745 5.97 4.46 45.16
CA GLU A 745 6.90 3.62 44.39
C GLU A 745 6.85 2.16 44.82
N ALA A 746 6.78 1.88 46.13
CA ALA A 746 6.67 0.52 46.65
C ALA A 746 5.37 -0.17 46.19
N GLN A 747 4.22 0.51 46.27
CA GLN A 747 2.93 -0.02 45.81
C GLN A 747 2.92 -0.27 44.30
N VAL A 748 3.49 0.66 43.53
CA VAL A 748 3.69 0.48 42.08
C VAL A 748 4.58 -0.74 41.83
N SER A 749 5.67 -0.92 42.58
CA SER A 749 6.58 -2.07 42.41
C SER A 749 5.89 -3.40 42.68
N VAL A 750 5.08 -3.50 43.75
CA VAL A 750 4.31 -4.71 44.07
C VAL A 750 3.38 -5.07 42.91
N VAL A 751 2.59 -4.12 42.41
CA VAL A 751 1.68 -4.36 41.29
C VAL A 751 2.45 -4.69 40.01
N LYS A 752 3.55 -3.97 39.74
CA LYS A 752 4.40 -4.15 38.57
C LYS A 752 4.94 -5.58 38.50
N GLU A 753 5.52 -6.08 39.58
CA GLU A 753 6.09 -7.42 39.65
C GLU A 753 5.02 -8.52 39.57
N CYS A 754 3.93 -8.37 40.34
CA CYS A 754 2.86 -9.36 40.37
C CYS A 754 2.11 -9.46 39.03
N LEU A 755 1.78 -8.32 38.40
CA LEU A 755 1.09 -8.30 37.11
C LEU A 755 2.00 -8.76 35.96
N ALA A 756 3.30 -8.45 36.00
CA ALA A 756 4.24 -8.92 34.99
C ALA A 756 4.25 -10.45 34.92
N VAL A 757 4.31 -11.11 36.09
CA VAL A 757 4.26 -12.57 36.20
C VAL A 757 2.91 -13.12 35.75
N TYR A 758 1.80 -12.54 36.21
CA TYR A 758 0.45 -13.01 35.86
C TYR A 758 0.15 -12.88 34.36
N ALA A 759 0.50 -11.74 33.76
CA ALA A 759 0.13 -11.43 32.39
C ALA A 759 1.21 -11.78 31.35
N GLY A 760 2.39 -12.24 31.80
CA GLY A 760 3.50 -12.65 30.93
C GLY A 760 4.12 -11.49 30.14
N VAL A 761 4.19 -10.31 30.75
CA VAL A 761 4.74 -9.08 30.15
C VAL A 761 5.96 -8.60 30.91
N ASP A 762 6.78 -7.73 30.29
CA ASP A 762 7.89 -7.10 31.00
C ASP A 762 7.35 -6.19 32.11
N ALA A 763 8.14 -6.08 33.18
CA ALA A 763 7.77 -5.25 34.33
C ALA A 763 7.48 -3.79 33.91
N GLU A 764 8.22 -3.24 32.95
CA GLU A 764 8.00 -1.87 32.46
C GLU A 764 6.70 -1.70 31.67
N GLN A 765 6.14 -2.78 31.11
CA GLN A 765 4.87 -2.78 30.38
C GLN A 765 3.66 -2.93 31.32
N ALA A 766 3.81 -3.66 32.44
CA ALA A 766 2.71 -4.08 33.31
C ALA A 766 1.79 -2.92 33.74
N ILE A 767 2.37 -1.81 34.21
CA ILE A 767 1.59 -0.63 34.63
C ILE A 767 0.94 0.08 33.45
N ARG A 768 1.59 0.10 32.28
CA ARG A 768 1.02 0.72 31.07
C ARG A 768 -0.17 -0.09 30.57
N VAL A 769 -0.13 -1.42 30.63
CA VAL A 769 -1.27 -2.29 30.30
C VAL A 769 -2.41 -2.09 31.29
N LEU A 770 -2.12 -2.00 32.59
CA LEU A 770 -3.14 -1.72 33.61
C LEU A 770 -3.85 -0.39 33.34
N ASN A 771 -3.08 0.66 33.05
CA ASN A 771 -3.62 1.96 32.68
C ASN A 771 -4.44 1.89 31.38
N TRP A 772 -4.00 1.10 30.40
CA TRP A 772 -4.76 0.90 29.16
C TRP A 772 -6.11 0.22 29.41
N ALA A 773 -6.18 -0.73 30.36
CA ALA A 773 -7.42 -1.37 30.84
C ALA A 773 -8.30 -0.46 31.73
N ASN A 774 -8.01 0.85 31.77
CA ASN A 774 -8.74 1.85 32.57
C ASN A 774 -8.75 1.54 34.08
N ALA A 775 -7.62 1.03 34.60
CA ALA A 775 -7.44 0.79 36.02
C ALA A 775 -6.17 1.44 36.55
N THR A 776 -6.19 1.75 37.84
CA THR A 776 -5.05 2.31 38.57
C THR A 776 -4.49 1.27 39.54
N VAL A 777 -3.23 1.46 39.96
CA VAL A 777 -2.59 0.63 40.99
C VAL A 777 -3.46 0.54 42.24
N HIS A 778 -3.99 1.69 42.70
CA HIS A 778 -4.92 1.77 43.81
C HIS A 778 -6.16 0.89 43.61
N LEU A 779 -6.85 1.00 42.46
CA LEU A 779 -8.07 0.24 42.20
C LEU A 779 -7.83 -1.27 42.26
N LEU A 780 -6.73 -1.75 41.67
CA LEU A 780 -6.39 -3.16 41.69
C LEU A 780 -6.10 -3.66 43.12
N LEU A 781 -5.25 -2.95 43.87
CA LEU A 781 -4.87 -3.33 45.23
C LEU A 781 -6.10 -3.37 46.15
N ARG A 782 -6.96 -2.35 46.06
CA ARG A 782 -8.21 -2.27 46.81
C ARG A 782 -9.14 -3.46 46.51
N GLN A 783 -9.35 -3.80 45.24
CA GLN A 783 -10.19 -4.94 44.87
C GLN A 783 -9.63 -6.28 45.36
N VAL A 784 -8.30 -6.43 45.42
CA VAL A 784 -7.65 -7.64 45.97
C VAL A 784 -7.82 -7.70 47.50
N LEU A 785 -7.76 -6.56 48.20
CA LEU A 785 -7.99 -6.44 49.64
C LEU A 785 -9.46 -6.71 50.03
N GLU A 786 -10.43 -6.18 49.28
CA GLU A 786 -11.86 -6.39 49.55
C GLU A 786 -12.26 -7.89 49.49
N ARG A 787 -11.52 -8.72 48.75
CA ARG A 787 -11.70 -10.18 48.69
C ARG A 787 -11.18 -10.95 49.91
N THR A 788 -10.57 -10.30 50.89
CA THR A 788 -9.96 -10.97 52.06
C THR A 788 -10.97 -11.53 53.05
N GLY A 789 -12.25 -11.15 52.97
CA GLY A 789 -13.33 -11.64 53.85
C GLY A 789 -14.13 -12.86 53.35
N LEU A 790 -13.94 -13.31 52.11
CA LEU A 790 -14.74 -14.39 51.50
C LEU A 790 -13.98 -15.72 51.56
N THR A 791 -14.14 -16.45 52.67
CA THR A 791 -13.65 -17.84 52.78
C THR A 791 -14.49 -18.78 51.92
N ALA A 792 -13.82 -19.49 50.99
CA ALA A 792 -14.03 -20.85 50.48
C ALA A 792 -15.44 -21.44 50.17
N ASP A 793 -16.57 -20.76 50.38
CA ASP A 793 -17.91 -21.37 50.31
C ASP A 793 -18.87 -20.72 49.29
N GLU A 794 -18.35 -20.10 48.23
CA GLU A 794 -19.17 -19.68 47.08
C GLU A 794 -19.04 -20.67 45.92
N SER A 795 -19.55 -21.87 46.14
CA SER A 795 -19.87 -22.83 45.07
C SER A 795 -21.24 -22.55 44.43
N VAL A 796 -21.93 -21.46 44.81
CA VAL A 796 -23.28 -21.12 44.31
C VAL A 796 -23.43 -19.61 44.11
N ARG A 797 -22.68 -19.02 43.15
CA ARG A 797 -23.15 -17.77 42.51
C ARG A 797 -24.03 -18.14 41.33
N GLY A 798 -25.30 -17.72 41.37
CA GLY A 798 -26.27 -18.02 40.32
C GLY A 798 -25.92 -17.34 39.00
N ARG A 799 -26.37 -17.89 37.86
CA ARG A 799 -26.17 -17.35 36.50
C ARG A 799 -26.62 -15.88 36.27
N ASN A 800 -27.26 -15.25 37.26
CA ASN A 800 -27.85 -13.91 37.18
C ASN A 800 -27.17 -12.85 38.09
N GLU A 801 -26.03 -13.15 38.72
CA GLU A 801 -25.26 -12.14 39.49
C GLU A 801 -24.28 -11.38 38.60
N GLN A 802 -24.05 -10.09 38.92
CA GLN A 802 -23.10 -9.26 38.19
C GLN A 802 -21.71 -9.91 38.20
N PRO A 803 -21.01 -9.97 37.04
CA PRO A 803 -19.70 -10.57 36.97
C PRO A 803 -18.72 -9.83 37.89
N ASP A 804 -17.84 -10.59 38.52
CA ASP A 804 -16.89 -10.05 39.48
C ASP A 804 -16.00 -8.97 38.82
N PRO A 805 -16.00 -7.72 39.33
CA PRO A 805 -15.32 -6.60 38.68
C PRO A 805 -13.80 -6.81 38.60
N LEU A 806 -13.19 -7.53 39.56
CA LEU A 806 -11.78 -7.85 39.52
C LEU A 806 -11.48 -8.90 38.44
N LEU A 807 -12.33 -9.92 38.26
CA LEU A 807 -12.15 -10.89 37.18
C LEU A 807 -12.38 -10.27 35.80
N MET A 808 -13.30 -9.31 35.69
CA MET A 808 -13.48 -8.52 34.47
C MET A 808 -12.23 -7.71 34.15
N LEU A 809 -11.67 -6.99 35.14
CA LEU A 809 -10.45 -6.22 34.97
C LEU A 809 -9.27 -7.13 34.56
N LEU A 810 -9.08 -8.26 35.26
CA LEU A 810 -8.01 -9.20 34.95
C LEU A 810 -8.17 -9.89 33.60
N ALA A 811 -9.40 -10.12 33.15
CA ALA A 811 -9.68 -10.60 31.80
C ALA A 811 -9.26 -9.56 30.75
N ASP A 812 -9.54 -8.27 30.96
CA ASP A 812 -9.13 -7.20 30.05
C ASP A 812 -7.61 -6.98 30.06
N VAL A 813 -6.97 -7.03 31.24
CA VAL A 813 -5.51 -6.98 31.37
C VAL A 813 -4.86 -8.14 30.62
N ARG A 814 -5.35 -9.38 30.79
CA ARG A 814 -4.83 -10.54 30.06
C ARG A 814 -4.97 -10.39 28.55
N ARG A 815 -6.12 -9.91 28.09
CA ARG A 815 -6.42 -9.66 26.67
C ARG A 815 -5.44 -8.64 26.07
N ARG A 816 -5.27 -7.49 26.72
CA ARG A 816 -4.36 -6.43 26.27
C ARG A 816 -2.89 -6.85 26.37
N SER A 817 -2.50 -7.58 27.42
CA SER A 817 -1.16 -8.16 27.54
C SER A 817 -0.86 -9.15 26.42
N ALA A 818 -1.81 -10.00 26.04
CA ALA A 818 -1.62 -10.91 24.91
C ALA A 818 -1.34 -10.15 23.60
N VAL A 819 -1.99 -9.00 23.39
CA VAL A 819 -1.73 -8.11 22.24
C VAL A 819 -0.33 -7.48 22.32
N VAL A 820 0.06 -6.97 23.50
CA VAL A 820 1.39 -6.39 23.73
C VAL A 820 2.49 -7.42 23.44
N VAL A 821 2.33 -8.65 23.90
CA VAL A 821 3.29 -9.74 23.67
C VAL A 821 3.31 -10.14 22.20
N LYS A 822 2.15 -10.37 21.57
CA LYS A 822 2.07 -10.84 20.18
C LYS A 822 2.61 -9.80 19.18
N LEU A 823 2.42 -8.51 19.46
CA LEU A 823 2.92 -7.42 18.61
C LEU A 823 4.31 -6.90 19.03
N GLY A 824 4.85 -7.31 20.18
CA GLY A 824 6.13 -6.81 20.69
C GLY A 824 6.12 -5.31 21.02
N LEU A 825 5.04 -4.80 21.62
CA LEU A 825 4.90 -3.36 21.90
C LEU A 825 5.81 -2.92 23.05
N SER A 826 6.64 -1.89 22.82
CA SER A 826 7.50 -1.33 23.87
C SER A 826 6.71 -0.50 24.89
N ALA A 827 7.26 -0.35 26.10
CA ALA A 827 6.65 0.49 27.14
C ALA A 827 6.53 1.97 26.71
N VAL A 828 7.50 2.46 25.93
CA VAL A 828 7.50 3.82 25.37
C VAL A 828 6.35 4.00 24.37
N LEU A 829 6.15 3.05 23.46
CA LEU A 829 5.07 3.10 22.49
C LEU A 829 3.69 3.11 23.17
N LEU A 830 3.48 2.24 24.16
CA LEU A 830 2.24 2.21 24.92
C LEU A 830 1.98 3.54 25.65
N GLN A 831 3.04 4.15 26.18
CA GLN A 831 2.93 5.45 26.82
C GLN A 831 2.58 6.56 25.83
N ASP A 832 3.27 6.65 24.69
CA ASP A 832 2.96 7.61 23.64
C ASP A 832 1.51 7.45 23.14
N TYR A 833 1.03 6.21 22.98
CA TYR A 833 -0.35 5.93 22.62
C TYR A 833 -1.35 6.48 23.66
N LEU A 834 -1.13 6.20 24.95
CA LEU A 834 -2.01 6.63 26.04
C LEU A 834 -1.98 8.15 26.25
N ASP A 835 -0.84 8.80 26.03
CA ASP A 835 -0.65 10.23 26.27
C ASP A 835 -1.26 11.08 25.15
N TYR A 836 -1.00 10.75 23.89
CA TYR A 836 -1.49 11.53 22.75
C TYR A 836 -1.86 10.70 21.51
N GLY A 837 -1.26 9.52 21.33
CA GLY A 837 -1.40 8.73 20.11
C GLY A 837 -2.82 8.25 19.83
N HIS A 838 -3.62 7.91 20.84
CA HIS A 838 -5.04 7.56 20.66
C HIS A 838 -5.79 8.63 19.85
N LYS A 839 -5.56 9.91 20.15
CA LYS A 839 -6.18 11.02 19.42
C LYS A 839 -5.41 11.40 18.16
N ALA A 840 -4.10 11.62 18.26
CA ALA A 840 -3.29 12.13 17.15
C ALA A 840 -3.11 11.12 16.01
N TRP A 841 -2.97 9.82 16.34
CA TRP A 841 -2.68 8.78 15.36
C TRP A 841 -3.92 8.12 14.78
N LEU A 842 -4.97 7.94 15.59
CA LEU A 842 -6.16 7.14 15.25
C LEU A 842 -7.46 7.95 15.15
N ASP A 843 -7.46 9.20 15.63
CA ASP A 843 -8.64 10.03 15.88
C ASP A 843 -9.66 9.38 16.83
N GLN A 844 -9.17 8.73 17.88
CA GLN A 844 -9.98 8.08 18.91
C GLN A 844 -10.03 8.96 20.15
N ASP A 845 -11.23 9.35 20.60
CA ASP A 845 -11.41 10.22 21.78
C ASP A 845 -11.14 9.47 23.10
N ASP A 846 -11.57 8.21 23.18
CA ASP A 846 -11.32 7.37 24.36
C ASP A 846 -9.97 6.66 24.24
N LYS A 847 -8.99 7.03 25.08
CA LYS A 847 -7.67 6.39 25.14
C LYS A 847 -7.69 4.93 25.61
N HIS A 848 -8.78 4.47 26.22
CA HIS A 848 -8.92 3.11 26.74
C HIS A 848 -9.66 2.17 25.79
N ALA A 849 -10.35 2.69 24.78
CA ALA A 849 -11.07 1.87 23.81
C ALA A 849 -10.10 0.98 23.00
N PHE A 850 -10.43 -0.30 22.92
CA PHE A 850 -9.69 -1.30 22.16
C PHE A 850 -10.60 -1.95 21.12
N THR A 851 -10.36 -1.65 19.85
CA THR A 851 -11.17 -2.08 18.70
C THR A 851 -10.31 -2.77 17.65
N VAL A 852 -10.92 -3.34 16.59
CA VAL A 852 -10.18 -3.85 15.42
C VAL A 852 -9.28 -2.77 14.84
N ARG A 853 -9.76 -1.52 14.81
CA ARG A 853 -9.01 -0.35 14.33
C ARG A 853 -7.75 -0.12 15.16
N THR A 854 -7.87 -0.16 16.49
CA THR A 854 -6.72 -0.03 17.40
C THR A 854 -5.69 -1.13 17.14
N LEU A 855 -6.13 -2.39 17.04
CA LEU A 855 -5.25 -3.52 16.78
C LEU A 855 -4.57 -3.43 15.40
N TYR A 856 -5.32 -3.05 14.36
CA TYR A 856 -4.80 -2.87 13.00
C TYR A 856 -3.65 -1.87 12.98
N TYR A 857 -3.85 -0.65 13.47
CA TYR A 857 -2.82 0.39 13.36
C TYR A 857 -1.63 0.17 14.30
N LEU A 858 -1.82 -0.48 15.45
CA LEU A 858 -0.67 -0.96 16.25
C LEU A 858 0.13 -2.03 15.50
N SER A 859 -0.55 -2.91 14.75
CA SER A 859 0.12 -3.87 13.86
C SER A 859 0.81 -3.20 12.67
N THR A 860 0.27 -2.08 12.15
CA THR A 860 0.90 -1.26 11.11
C THR A 860 2.16 -0.59 11.63
N LEU A 861 2.12 -0.01 12.84
CA LEU A 861 3.29 0.65 13.43
C LEU A 861 4.43 -0.34 13.70
N THR A 862 4.12 -1.53 14.19
CA THR A 862 5.13 -2.60 14.38
C THR A 862 5.68 -3.11 13.06
N ARG A 863 4.85 -3.26 12.03
CA ARG A 863 5.30 -3.54 10.66
C ARG A 863 6.21 -2.42 10.13
N ALA A 864 5.97 -1.16 10.49
CA ALA A 864 6.85 -0.06 10.10
C ALA A 864 8.26 -0.24 10.67
N PHE A 865 8.35 -0.72 11.91
CA PHE A 865 9.64 -1.06 12.54
C PHE A 865 10.31 -2.25 11.85
N GLU A 866 9.56 -3.30 11.50
CA GLU A 866 10.09 -4.47 10.79
C GLU A 866 10.63 -4.14 9.38
N LEU A 867 10.03 -3.13 8.73
CA LEU A 867 10.43 -2.67 7.40
C LEU A 867 11.70 -1.80 7.40
N SER A 868 12.24 -1.45 8.56
CA SER A 868 13.37 -0.55 8.76
C SER A 868 14.51 -1.26 9.50
N GLU A 869 15.75 -0.90 9.17
CA GLU A 869 16.94 -1.30 9.94
C GLU A 869 17.25 -0.33 11.10
N GLN A 870 16.51 0.78 11.20
CA GLN A 870 16.72 1.83 12.19
C GLN A 870 15.97 1.52 13.51
N PRO A 871 16.44 2.06 14.65
CA PRO A 871 15.73 1.89 15.92
C PRO A 871 14.31 2.47 15.89
N SER A 872 13.35 1.74 16.47
CA SER A 872 11.93 2.15 16.54
C SER A 872 11.73 3.54 17.15
N GLN A 873 12.62 3.94 18.07
CA GLN A 873 12.61 5.26 18.70
C GLN A 873 12.66 6.41 17.68
N LYS A 874 13.39 6.26 16.55
CA LYS A 874 13.50 7.32 15.52
C LYS A 874 12.13 7.65 14.91
N LEU A 875 11.30 6.64 14.63
CA LEU A 875 9.95 6.86 14.08
C LEU A 875 8.99 7.39 15.14
N LEU A 876 9.07 6.92 16.40
CA LEU A 876 8.27 7.47 17.49
C LEU A 876 8.61 8.94 17.77
N ASP A 877 9.89 9.31 17.76
CA ASP A 877 10.34 10.70 17.91
C ASP A 877 9.89 11.56 16.73
N TYR A 878 9.93 11.03 15.51
CA TYR A 878 9.34 11.70 14.34
C TYR A 878 7.85 11.99 14.55
N LEU A 879 7.04 11.00 14.94
CA LEU A 879 5.60 11.18 15.17
C LEU A 879 5.34 12.19 16.30
N ARG A 880 6.16 12.19 17.36
CA ARG A 880 6.06 13.17 18.45
C ARG A 880 6.34 14.58 17.95
N GLN A 881 7.41 14.76 17.17
CA GLN A 881 7.80 16.06 16.61
C GLN A 881 6.76 16.59 15.62
N VAL A 882 6.24 15.75 14.72
CA VAL A 882 5.22 16.19 13.75
C VAL A 882 3.91 16.61 14.42
N ASN A 883 3.49 15.89 15.45
CA ASN A 883 2.26 16.22 16.18
C ASN A 883 2.43 17.39 17.16
N ALA A 884 3.67 17.74 17.51
CA ALA A 884 4.01 18.95 18.26
C ALA A 884 4.30 20.18 17.35
N LEU A 885 4.29 20.00 16.02
CA LEU A 885 4.63 21.06 15.07
C LEU A 885 3.59 22.21 15.14
N PRO A 886 4.01 23.47 15.35
CA PRO A 886 3.11 24.61 15.32
C PRO A 886 2.59 24.90 13.91
N ASP A 887 1.62 25.83 13.79
CA ASP A 887 1.16 26.32 12.49
C ASP A 887 2.29 27.10 11.79
N VAL A 888 2.90 26.46 10.79
CA VAL A 888 4.04 27.00 10.03
C VAL A 888 3.64 27.40 8.60
N SER A 889 4.31 28.42 8.05
CA SER A 889 4.11 28.90 6.68
C SER A 889 5.44 29.36 6.05
N GLY A 890 5.44 29.61 4.74
CA GLY A 890 6.63 30.13 4.04
C GLY A 890 7.85 29.19 4.09
N ASP A 891 9.03 29.76 4.37
CA ASP A 891 10.29 28.99 4.42
C ASP A 891 10.30 27.96 5.57
N ALA A 892 9.59 28.22 6.67
CA ALA A 892 9.46 27.27 7.79
C ALA A 892 8.66 26.02 7.41
N LEU A 893 7.57 26.21 6.66
CA LEU A 893 6.79 25.09 6.12
C LEU A 893 7.63 24.27 5.12
N TRP A 894 8.33 24.95 4.22
CA TRP A 894 9.23 24.28 3.27
C TRP A 894 10.28 23.45 4.02
N LEU A 895 10.92 24.02 5.04
CA LEU A 895 11.95 23.33 5.82
C LEU A 895 11.38 22.10 6.55
N ALA A 896 10.20 22.23 7.17
CA ALA A 896 9.49 21.13 7.80
C ALA A 896 9.19 19.99 6.81
N GLN A 897 8.71 20.31 5.61
CA GLN A 897 8.44 19.32 4.55
C GLN A 897 9.71 18.60 4.09
N GLN A 898 10.80 19.33 3.88
CA GLN A 898 12.08 18.74 3.47
C GLN A 898 12.64 17.82 4.56
N ALA A 899 12.71 18.31 5.81
CA ALA A 899 13.26 17.57 6.94
C ALA A 899 12.43 16.32 7.25
N ALA A 900 11.09 16.43 7.24
CA ALA A 900 10.22 15.28 7.47
C ALA A 900 10.40 14.18 6.41
N SER A 901 10.51 14.56 5.13
CA SER A 901 10.74 13.61 4.05
C SER A 901 12.09 12.90 4.17
N ILE A 902 13.14 13.63 4.58
CA ILE A 902 14.48 13.06 4.79
C ILE A 902 14.48 12.10 5.97
N LYS A 903 13.85 12.45 7.10
CA LYS A 903 13.75 11.55 8.26
C LYS A 903 13.03 10.25 7.94
N LEU A 904 11.92 10.33 7.22
CA LEU A 904 11.19 9.13 6.78
C LEU A 904 12.00 8.29 5.78
N ALA A 905 12.68 8.94 4.83
CA ALA A 905 13.56 8.27 3.87
C ALA A 905 14.73 7.56 4.55
N GLU A 906 15.37 8.22 5.51
CA GLU A 906 16.44 7.64 6.34
C GLU A 906 15.91 6.46 7.16
N PHE A 907 14.73 6.61 7.78
CA PHE A 907 14.12 5.54 8.56
C PHE A 907 13.82 4.32 7.69
N PHE A 908 13.16 4.49 6.54
CA PHE A 908 12.77 3.38 5.68
C PHE A 908 13.87 2.90 4.71
N GLY A 909 15.05 3.52 4.71
CA GLY A 909 16.09 3.23 3.71
C GLY A 909 15.57 3.41 2.28
N TRP A 910 14.73 4.42 2.05
CA TRP A 910 14.00 4.65 0.80
C TRP A 910 14.39 5.99 0.16
N SER A 911 14.07 6.23 -1.11
CA SER A 911 14.43 7.48 -1.78
C SER A 911 13.64 8.66 -1.21
N VAL A 912 14.32 9.78 -0.95
CA VAL A 912 13.67 11.04 -0.53
C VAL A 912 12.67 11.52 -1.57
N GLN A 913 12.95 11.29 -2.86
CA GLN A 913 12.03 11.67 -3.94
C GLN A 913 10.74 10.85 -3.88
N GLU A 914 10.83 9.54 -3.67
CA GLU A 914 9.66 8.66 -3.58
C GLU A 914 8.82 8.97 -2.34
N VAL A 915 9.45 9.22 -1.20
CA VAL A 915 8.74 9.65 0.02
C VAL A 915 7.99 10.96 -0.21
N ARG A 916 8.62 11.95 -0.87
CA ARG A 916 7.95 13.22 -1.21
C ARG A 916 6.79 13.00 -2.17
N GLU A 917 7.00 12.17 -3.17
CA GLU A 917 5.99 11.83 -4.17
C GLU A 917 4.77 11.19 -3.52
N CYS A 918 4.98 10.30 -2.54
CA CYS A 918 3.93 9.81 -1.65
C CYS A 918 3.28 10.95 -0.89
N VAL A 919 4.01 11.57 0.05
CA VAL A 919 3.44 12.52 1.03
C VAL A 919 2.69 13.67 0.34
N SER A 920 3.16 14.13 -0.83
CA SER A 920 2.49 15.16 -1.63
C SER A 920 1.05 14.80 -2.04
N ARG A 921 0.76 13.51 -2.19
CA ARG A 921 -0.56 12.96 -2.56
C ARG A 921 -1.36 12.41 -1.38
N ILE A 922 -0.68 11.93 -0.33
CA ILE A 922 -1.33 11.45 0.91
C ILE A 922 -2.03 12.59 1.63
N ASP A 923 -1.33 13.69 1.85
CA ASP A 923 -1.84 14.78 2.68
C ASP A 923 -2.55 15.80 1.79
N SER A 924 -3.87 15.90 1.88
CA SER A 924 -4.65 16.90 1.16
C SER A 924 -4.51 18.31 1.75
N SER A 925 -3.93 18.43 2.95
CA SER A 925 -3.63 19.72 3.55
C SER A 925 -2.44 20.40 2.87
N ASN A 926 -2.29 21.71 3.10
CA ASN A 926 -1.12 22.46 2.63
C ASN A 926 0.18 22.05 3.35
N LEU A 927 0.09 21.29 4.45
CA LEU A 927 1.23 20.99 5.30
C LEU A 927 2.15 19.95 4.65
N LYS A 928 1.60 18.97 3.93
CA LYS A 928 2.33 17.91 3.20
C LYS A 928 3.36 17.20 4.08
N VAL A 929 2.95 16.79 5.28
CA VAL A 929 3.77 15.99 6.22
C VAL A 929 2.92 14.87 6.83
N LEU A 930 3.53 13.70 6.99
CA LEU A 930 2.91 12.51 7.58
C LEU A 930 2.74 12.66 9.10
N LYS A 931 1.50 12.77 9.58
CA LYS A 931 1.15 12.99 11.00
C LYS A 931 0.59 11.77 11.73
N ASN A 932 -0.11 10.89 11.02
CA ASN A 932 -0.92 9.84 11.62
C ASN A 932 -0.64 8.45 11.03
N LEU A 933 -1.19 7.41 11.66
CA LEU A 933 -0.94 6.02 11.26
C LEU A 933 -1.69 5.59 9.99
N ILE A 934 -2.75 6.32 9.60
CA ILE A 934 -3.46 6.11 8.33
C ILE A 934 -2.54 6.48 7.16
N GLN A 935 -1.88 7.64 7.27
CA GLN A 935 -0.91 8.12 6.30
C GLN A 935 0.35 7.24 6.26
N LEU A 936 0.79 6.74 7.43
CA LEU A 936 1.88 5.77 7.53
C LEU A 936 1.56 4.46 6.82
N ASP A 937 0.35 3.93 7.03
CA ASP A 937 -0.12 2.70 6.39
C ASP A 937 -0.04 2.80 4.87
N LEU A 938 -0.53 3.89 4.29
CA LEU A 938 -0.48 4.11 2.85
C LEU A 938 0.95 4.25 2.31
N LEU A 939 1.81 5.00 3.01
CA LEU A 939 3.23 5.10 2.63
C LEU A 939 3.89 3.71 2.62
N MET A 940 3.59 2.88 3.62
CA MET A 940 4.12 1.51 3.69
C MET A 940 3.56 0.62 2.59
N ARG A 941 2.25 0.69 2.29
CA ARG A 941 1.64 -0.07 1.18
C ARG A 941 2.32 0.25 -0.15
N ILE A 942 2.58 1.52 -0.43
CA ILE A 942 3.26 1.95 -1.65
C ILE A 942 4.72 1.49 -1.66
N ARG A 943 5.46 1.63 -0.54
CA ARG A 943 6.84 1.15 -0.45
C ARG A 943 6.95 -0.36 -0.68
N VAL A 944 6.08 -1.14 -0.05
CA VAL A 944 6.05 -2.61 -0.22
C VAL A 944 5.70 -2.97 -1.67
N LEU A 945 4.73 -2.28 -2.27
CA LEU A 945 4.36 -2.49 -3.66
C LEU A 945 5.50 -2.13 -4.61
N SER A 946 6.16 -0.99 -4.39
CA SER A 946 7.34 -0.55 -5.15
C SER A 946 8.48 -1.56 -5.06
N ALA A 947 8.76 -2.10 -3.87
CA ALA A 947 9.78 -3.13 -3.69
C ALA A 947 9.42 -4.46 -4.40
N HIS A 948 8.14 -4.82 -4.46
CA HIS A 948 7.66 -6.04 -5.13
C HIS A 948 7.58 -5.91 -6.66
N SER A 949 7.16 -4.75 -7.17
CA SER A 949 6.95 -4.54 -8.60
C SER A 949 8.13 -3.86 -9.32
N GLY A 950 9.03 -3.20 -8.59
CA GLY A 950 10.07 -2.35 -9.18
C GLY A 950 9.56 -1.00 -9.71
N MET A 951 8.27 -0.69 -9.55
CA MET A 951 7.68 0.58 -9.94
C MET A 951 8.02 1.68 -8.95
N ASP A 952 8.27 2.90 -9.44
CA ASP A 952 8.39 4.08 -8.58
C ASP A 952 7.01 4.51 -8.03
N ALA A 953 7.03 5.31 -6.96
CA ALA A 953 5.80 5.80 -6.33
C ALA A 953 4.88 6.53 -7.32
N LEU A 954 5.43 7.33 -8.24
CA LEU A 954 4.68 8.03 -9.27
C LEU A 954 3.87 7.06 -10.15
N THR A 955 4.52 6.00 -10.66
CA THR A 955 3.85 5.00 -11.51
C THR A 955 2.71 4.31 -10.76
N ILE A 956 2.93 3.94 -9.50
CA ILE A 956 1.90 3.32 -8.65
C ILE A 956 0.67 4.24 -8.52
N PHE A 957 0.88 5.53 -8.28
CA PHE A 957 -0.21 6.50 -8.21
C PHE A 957 -0.90 6.72 -9.55
N LEU A 958 -0.16 6.84 -10.65
CA LEU A 958 -0.76 7.02 -11.98
C LEU A 958 -1.71 5.88 -12.32
N ILE A 959 -1.32 4.63 -12.05
CA ILE A 959 -2.19 3.46 -12.26
C ILE A 959 -3.38 3.48 -11.28
N GLY A 960 -3.15 3.80 -10.00
CA GLY A 960 -4.20 3.80 -8.99
C GLY A 960 -5.26 4.90 -9.17
N TYR A 961 -4.91 6.04 -9.77
CA TYR A 961 -5.84 7.14 -10.05
C TYR A 961 -6.57 7.02 -11.39
N LEU A 962 -6.37 5.94 -12.14
CA LEU A 962 -7.04 5.76 -13.43
C LEU A 962 -8.57 5.80 -13.25
N PRO A 963 -9.28 6.70 -13.93
CA PRO A 963 -10.72 6.79 -13.81
C PRO A 963 -11.42 5.55 -14.38
N GLU A 964 -12.62 5.25 -13.88
CA GLU A 964 -13.48 4.22 -14.48
C GLU A 964 -13.92 4.62 -15.90
N ALA A 965 -14.21 5.92 -16.07
CA ALA A 965 -14.46 6.52 -17.38
C ALA A 965 -13.20 6.61 -18.24
N VAL A 966 -13.41 6.79 -19.55
CA VAL A 966 -12.33 6.91 -20.54
C VAL A 966 -11.62 8.27 -20.39
N ASP A 967 -10.35 8.24 -19.97
CA ASP A 967 -9.41 9.37 -20.08
C ASP A 967 -8.16 8.92 -20.86
N LYS A 968 -8.14 9.18 -22.17
CA LYS A 968 -7.05 8.70 -23.04
C LYS A 968 -5.67 9.14 -22.55
N LYS A 969 -5.55 10.34 -22.00
CA LYS A 969 -4.26 10.88 -21.57
C LYS A 969 -3.79 10.18 -20.29
N ALA A 970 -4.66 10.07 -19.28
CA ALA A 970 -4.29 9.41 -18.03
C ALA A 970 -3.87 7.94 -18.25
N TYR A 971 -4.58 7.20 -19.11
CA TYR A 971 -4.23 5.83 -19.47
C TYR A 971 -2.94 5.75 -20.29
N ALA A 972 -2.69 6.69 -21.21
CA ALA A 972 -1.43 6.74 -21.96
C ALA A 972 -0.22 6.99 -21.04
N ASP A 973 -0.32 8.02 -20.18
CA ASP A 973 0.73 8.38 -19.22
C ASP A 973 1.02 7.19 -18.27
N ALA A 974 -0.02 6.54 -17.73
CA ALA A 974 0.15 5.37 -16.87
C ALA A 974 0.76 4.17 -17.60
N ALA A 975 0.37 3.92 -18.86
CA ALA A 975 0.91 2.81 -19.65
C ALA A 975 2.39 3.00 -20.00
N GLU A 976 2.80 4.22 -20.36
CA GLU A 976 4.21 4.53 -20.62
C GLU A 976 5.07 4.28 -19.38
N HIS A 977 4.66 4.84 -18.24
CA HIS A 977 5.36 4.66 -16.97
C HIS A 977 5.40 3.20 -16.51
N ALA A 978 4.29 2.47 -16.64
CA ALA A 978 4.21 1.05 -16.32
C ALA A 978 5.16 0.21 -17.18
N LEU A 979 5.24 0.47 -18.50
CA LEU A 979 6.17 -0.25 -19.37
C LEU A 979 7.63 0.09 -19.07
N LEU A 980 7.94 1.35 -18.75
CA LEU A 980 9.28 1.77 -18.35
C LEU A 980 9.75 1.05 -17.07
N SER A 981 8.85 0.69 -16.17
CA SER A 981 9.18 -0.07 -14.95
C SER A 981 9.67 -1.50 -15.23
N LEU A 982 9.31 -2.09 -16.38
CA LEU A 982 9.77 -3.43 -16.78
C LEU A 982 11.14 -3.42 -17.49
N SER A 983 11.67 -2.24 -17.84
CA SER A 983 12.98 -2.15 -18.50
C SER A 983 14.10 -2.41 -17.48
N GLU A 984 14.98 -3.37 -17.77
CA GLU A 984 16.10 -3.81 -16.89
C GLU A 984 17.08 -2.68 -16.48
N ALA A 985 16.92 -1.45 -17.00
CA ALA A 985 17.84 -0.33 -16.86
C ALA A 985 17.61 0.57 -15.63
N ARG A 986 16.63 0.29 -14.76
CA ARG A 986 16.44 1.04 -13.51
C ARG A 986 16.56 0.12 -12.30
N ALA A 987 17.79 -0.19 -11.90
CA ALA A 987 18.01 -0.32 -10.46
C ALA A 987 17.63 1.03 -9.83
N PRO A 988 16.75 1.09 -8.82
CA PRO A 988 16.49 2.34 -8.13
C PRO A 988 17.84 2.85 -7.63
N VAL A 989 18.30 3.96 -8.21
CA VAL A 989 19.45 4.68 -7.66
C VAL A 989 18.95 5.20 -6.34
N VAL A 990 19.17 4.43 -5.27
CA VAL A 990 19.00 4.90 -3.90
C VAL A 990 20.04 6.00 -3.74
N GLN A 991 19.66 7.22 -4.10
CA GLN A 991 20.39 8.40 -3.69
C GLN A 991 20.32 8.38 -2.16
N LEU A 992 21.45 8.07 -1.53
CA LEU A 992 21.58 8.05 -0.08
C LEU A 992 20.96 9.33 0.49
N PRO A 993 20.25 9.24 1.64
CA PRO A 993 19.60 10.38 2.25
C PRO A 993 20.56 11.57 2.31
N SER A 994 20.16 12.70 1.71
CA SER A 994 20.89 13.96 1.91
C SER A 994 20.88 14.25 3.41
N ASP A 995 22.06 14.43 4.00
CA ASP A 995 22.23 14.72 5.42
C ASP A 995 21.38 15.96 5.78
N LEU A 996 20.55 15.86 6.83
CA LEU A 996 19.68 16.96 7.30
C LEU A 996 20.50 18.26 7.48
N LYS A 997 21.77 18.15 7.88
CA LYS A 997 22.68 19.29 8.08
C LYS A 997 23.03 20.04 6.79
N GLN A 998 22.80 19.44 5.62
CA GLN A 998 23.03 20.10 4.34
C GLN A 998 21.85 20.98 3.90
N LEU A 999 20.67 20.80 4.50
CA LEU A 999 19.49 21.63 4.17
C LEU A 999 19.65 23.08 4.62
N VAL A 1000 20.25 23.29 5.81
CA VAL A 1000 20.34 24.60 6.47
C VAL A 1000 21.73 24.82 7.02
N GLN A 1001 22.30 25.97 6.68
CA GLN A 1001 23.50 26.49 7.33
C GLN A 1001 23.09 27.30 8.54
N MET A 1002 23.42 26.80 9.73
CA MET A 1002 23.12 27.42 11.02
C MET A 1002 24.40 28.06 11.58
N THR A 1003 24.32 29.32 12.00
CA THR A 1003 25.42 30.00 12.70
C THR A 1003 24.90 30.79 13.89
N CYS A 1004 25.56 30.68 15.02
CA CYS A 1004 25.20 31.39 16.26
C CYS A 1004 26.38 32.25 16.73
N THR A 1005 26.13 33.54 16.95
CA THR A 1005 27.08 34.48 17.55
C THR A 1005 26.45 35.13 18.78
N VAL A 1006 27.29 35.62 19.69
CA VAL A 1006 26.85 36.23 20.95
C VAL A 1006 27.45 37.63 21.09
N ASP A 1007 26.68 38.57 21.65
CA ASP A 1007 27.15 39.95 21.87
C ASP A 1007 28.18 40.05 23.01
N LYS A 1008 27.96 39.31 24.10
CA LYS A 1008 28.87 39.19 25.24
C LYS A 1008 28.74 37.83 25.91
N THR A 1009 29.80 37.36 26.55
CA THR A 1009 29.83 36.03 27.20
C THR A 1009 29.62 36.07 28.71
N GLU A 1010 29.49 37.27 29.31
CA GLU A 1010 29.39 37.45 30.76
C GLU A 1010 28.18 38.32 31.14
N VAL A 1011 27.47 37.90 32.18
CA VAL A 1011 26.29 38.58 32.73
C VAL A 1011 26.22 38.41 34.24
N VAL A 1012 25.67 39.38 34.97
CA VAL A 1012 25.47 39.27 36.42
C VAL A 1012 24.11 38.64 36.73
N ALA A 1013 24.09 37.66 37.64
CA ALA A 1013 22.85 37.09 38.19
C ALA A 1013 21.96 38.17 38.84
N ASN A 1014 20.64 38.01 38.83
CA ASN A 1014 19.67 38.90 39.52
C ASN A 1014 19.74 40.41 39.20
N LYS A 1015 20.57 40.87 38.27
CA LYS A 1015 20.67 42.29 37.91
C LYS A 1015 19.50 42.69 37.01
N PRO A 1016 18.64 43.63 37.42
CA PRO A 1016 17.47 44.02 36.62
C PRO A 1016 17.87 44.56 35.24
N GLY A 1017 17.29 43.97 34.19
CA GLY A 1017 17.52 44.38 32.80
C GLY A 1017 18.83 43.89 32.18
N GLU A 1018 19.65 43.12 32.90
CA GLU A 1018 20.83 42.51 32.29
C GLU A 1018 20.46 41.29 31.46
N LYS A 1019 21.03 41.20 30.25
CA LYS A 1019 20.76 40.13 29.30
C LYS A 1019 21.97 39.88 28.40
N ILE A 1020 22.01 38.69 27.81
CA ILE A 1020 22.91 38.32 26.71
C ILE A 1020 22.06 38.16 25.45
N THR A 1021 22.53 38.65 24.30
CA THR A 1021 21.83 38.53 23.03
C THR A 1021 22.55 37.54 22.12
N PHE A 1022 21.92 36.40 21.89
CA PHE A 1022 22.34 35.46 20.85
C PHE A 1022 21.74 35.87 19.51
N THR A 1023 22.57 35.91 18.47
CA THR A 1023 22.16 36.12 17.08
C THR A 1023 22.35 34.84 16.30
N VAL A 1024 21.24 34.20 15.92
CA VAL A 1024 21.25 33.01 15.07
C VAL A 1024 20.91 33.42 13.64
N THR A 1025 21.72 32.98 12.67
CA THR A 1025 21.52 33.22 11.23
C THR A 1025 21.29 31.89 10.53
N LEU A 1026 20.21 31.81 9.74
CA LEU A 1026 19.79 30.62 9.00
C LEU A 1026 19.80 30.90 7.48
N LYS A 1027 20.45 30.04 6.71
CA LYS A 1027 20.47 30.08 5.25
C LYS A 1027 20.24 28.69 4.65
N ASP A 1028 19.64 28.63 3.46
CA ASP A 1028 19.54 27.38 2.70
C ASP A 1028 20.89 26.98 2.06
N ALA A 1029 20.92 25.82 1.42
CA ALA A 1029 22.10 25.31 0.69
C ALA A 1029 22.59 26.23 -0.44
N ALA A 1030 21.71 27.08 -0.99
CA ALA A 1030 22.04 28.07 -2.03
C ALA A 1030 22.48 29.43 -1.45
N GLY A 1031 22.50 29.57 -0.12
CA GLY A 1031 22.87 30.79 0.59
C GLY A 1031 21.75 31.83 0.75
N LYS A 1032 20.50 31.49 0.40
CA LYS A 1032 19.32 32.34 0.60
C LYS A 1032 18.92 32.35 2.08
N PRO A 1033 18.60 33.52 2.69
CA PRO A 1033 18.12 33.59 4.07
C PRO A 1033 16.75 32.92 4.25
N LEU A 1034 16.56 32.23 5.38
CA LEU A 1034 15.32 31.52 5.72
C LEU A 1034 14.50 32.30 6.75
N SER A 1035 13.30 32.72 6.36
CA SER A 1035 12.44 33.59 7.18
C SER A 1035 11.29 32.84 7.86
N GLY A 1036 10.88 33.31 9.05
CA GLY A 1036 9.75 32.74 9.78
C GLY A 1036 10.02 31.39 10.46
N VAL A 1037 11.28 30.95 10.57
CA VAL A 1037 11.66 29.67 11.18
C VAL A 1037 11.84 29.86 12.69
N ASN A 1038 11.17 29.05 13.51
CA ASN A 1038 11.29 29.09 14.96
C ASN A 1038 12.64 28.51 15.42
N VAL A 1039 13.32 29.25 16.31
CA VAL A 1039 14.52 28.79 17.00
C VAL A 1039 14.18 28.56 18.47
N TYR A 1040 14.23 27.30 18.87
CA TYR A 1040 13.99 26.86 20.23
C TYR A 1040 15.27 26.86 21.04
N TRP A 1041 15.15 26.97 22.36
CA TRP A 1041 16.27 27.10 23.26
C TRP A 1041 16.07 26.30 24.54
N ASN A 1042 17.17 25.81 25.10
CA ASN A 1042 17.25 25.26 26.44
C ASN A 1042 18.47 25.86 27.14
N ALA A 1043 18.30 26.32 28.38
CA ALA A 1043 19.33 26.94 29.20
C ALA A 1043 19.13 26.54 30.67
N THR A 1044 20.23 26.33 31.40
CA THR A 1044 20.19 25.80 32.77
C THR A 1044 20.25 26.89 33.84
N LEU A 1045 20.95 28.00 33.55
CA LEU A 1045 21.15 29.11 34.49
C LEU A 1045 20.30 30.34 34.17
N GLY A 1046 19.31 30.20 33.30
CA GLY A 1046 18.44 31.30 32.90
C GLY A 1046 17.35 30.86 31.91
N SER A 1047 16.70 31.83 31.28
CA SER A 1047 15.61 31.58 30.33
C SER A 1047 15.85 32.31 29.02
N ILE A 1048 15.58 31.62 27.91
CA ILE A 1048 15.60 32.19 26.55
C ILE A 1048 14.24 31.91 25.91
N ALA A 1049 13.60 32.94 25.35
CA ALA A 1049 12.32 32.78 24.66
C ALA A 1049 12.52 32.27 23.23
N THR A 1050 11.65 31.35 22.80
CA THR A 1050 11.55 30.91 21.39
C THR A 1050 11.06 32.07 20.52
N LYS A 1051 11.74 32.31 19.40
CA LYS A 1051 11.39 33.36 18.42
C LYS A 1051 11.64 32.87 16.99
N ALA A 1052 10.86 33.40 16.05
CA ALA A 1052 11.04 33.16 14.63
C ALA A 1052 12.11 34.07 14.00
N THR A 1053 12.74 33.60 12.92
CA THR A 1053 13.66 34.42 12.12
C THR A 1053 12.95 35.53 11.36
N TRP A 1054 13.63 36.66 11.20
CA TRP A 1054 13.21 37.78 10.37
C TRP A 1054 13.43 37.49 8.87
N THR A 1055 13.04 38.44 8.02
CA THR A 1055 13.16 38.34 6.56
C THR A 1055 14.59 38.24 6.05
N ASP A 1056 15.58 38.62 6.87
CA ASP A 1056 17.02 38.49 6.59
C ASP A 1056 17.60 37.14 7.06
N GLY A 1057 16.76 36.25 7.59
CA GLY A 1057 17.17 34.96 8.12
C GLY A 1057 17.82 35.00 9.49
N THR A 1058 17.76 36.14 10.20
CA THR A 1058 18.36 36.27 11.53
C THR A 1058 17.31 36.30 12.64
N VAL A 1059 17.66 35.80 13.83
CA VAL A 1059 16.87 35.96 15.05
C VAL A 1059 17.76 36.40 16.21
N LYS A 1060 17.26 37.35 16.99
CA LYS A 1060 17.89 37.82 18.23
C LYS A 1060 17.15 37.23 19.43
N ALA A 1061 17.79 36.27 20.09
CA ALA A 1061 17.28 35.61 21.29
C ALA A 1061 17.96 36.21 22.53
N GLU A 1062 17.16 36.59 23.52
CA GLU A 1062 17.64 37.26 24.73
C GLU A 1062 17.67 36.26 25.89
N PHE A 1063 18.84 36.05 26.47
CA PHE A 1063 19.04 35.27 27.68
C PHE A 1063 18.94 36.16 28.91
N PHE A 1064 18.01 35.81 29.81
CA PHE A 1064 17.86 36.44 31.12
C PHE A 1064 18.46 35.53 32.19
N PRO A 1065 19.47 35.99 32.96
CA PRO A 1065 20.12 35.18 33.98
C PRO A 1065 19.19 34.91 35.16
N GLY A 1066 19.27 33.69 35.70
CA GLY A 1066 18.60 33.28 36.92
C GLY A 1066 19.30 33.74 38.20
N LYS A 1067 18.97 33.08 39.31
CA LYS A 1067 19.52 33.36 40.65
C LYS A 1067 20.86 32.69 40.93
N VAL A 1068 21.24 31.71 40.10
CA VAL A 1068 22.39 30.84 40.34
C VAL A 1068 23.54 31.28 39.44
N THR A 1069 24.71 31.50 40.02
CA THR A 1069 25.94 31.83 39.29
C THR A 1069 26.64 30.55 38.83
N GLY A 1070 27.32 30.61 37.68
CA GLY A 1070 27.94 29.44 37.08
C GLY A 1070 28.28 29.62 35.59
N THR A 1071 28.59 28.51 34.93
CA THR A 1071 28.79 28.47 33.47
C THR A 1071 27.61 27.74 32.85
N ASP A 1072 27.03 28.31 31.80
CA ASP A 1072 25.94 27.72 31.05
C ASP A 1072 26.34 27.60 29.58
N THR A 1073 25.96 26.49 28.94
CA THR A 1073 26.14 26.29 27.50
C THR A 1073 24.76 26.01 26.92
N PRO A 1074 23.99 27.08 26.59
CA PRO A 1074 22.65 26.92 26.06
C PRO A 1074 22.67 26.10 24.77
N THR A 1075 21.62 25.32 24.55
CA THR A 1075 21.43 24.61 23.29
C THR A 1075 20.27 25.22 22.52
N PHE A 1076 20.35 25.23 21.19
CA PHE A 1076 19.30 25.71 20.31
C PHE A 1076 19.05 24.74 19.16
N TRP A 1077 17.82 24.70 18.65
CA TRP A 1077 17.43 23.82 17.54
C TRP A 1077 16.27 24.41 16.73
N LEU A 1078 16.00 23.79 15.59
CA LEU A 1078 14.87 24.07 14.70
C LEU A 1078 13.87 22.91 14.73
N ASP A 1079 12.68 23.10 14.19
CA ASP A 1079 11.70 22.02 14.01
C ASP A 1079 12.32 20.86 13.20
N PHE A 1080 12.30 19.65 13.77
CA PHE A 1080 12.95 18.43 13.25
C PHE A 1080 14.48 18.35 13.30
N PHE A 1081 15.19 19.36 13.81
CA PHE A 1081 16.65 19.31 13.91
C PHE A 1081 17.12 18.91 15.31
N GLU A 1082 18.31 18.33 15.39
CA GLU A 1082 18.97 18.06 16.67
C GLU A 1082 19.45 19.35 17.32
N ALA A 1083 19.63 19.31 18.64
CA ALA A 1083 20.12 20.45 19.41
C ALA A 1083 21.61 20.71 19.17
N GLU A 1084 21.94 21.95 18.86
CA GLU A 1084 23.31 22.44 18.73
C GLU A 1084 23.69 23.32 19.92
N TYR A 1085 24.97 23.29 20.29
CA TYR A 1085 25.49 24.10 21.38
C TYR A 1085 25.72 25.55 20.92
N ALA A 1086 25.15 26.51 21.64
CA ALA A 1086 25.46 27.92 21.49
C ALA A 1086 26.81 28.25 22.17
N PRO A 1087 27.39 29.44 21.88
CA PRO A 1087 28.56 29.92 22.61
C PRO A 1087 28.34 29.90 24.13
N THR A 1088 29.34 29.41 24.87
CA THR A 1088 29.27 29.28 26.33
C THR A 1088 29.25 30.65 27.01
N ILE A 1089 28.40 30.81 28.01
CA ILE A 1089 28.23 32.04 28.78
C ILE A 1089 28.51 31.81 30.27
N ARG A 1090 28.89 32.87 30.97
CA ARG A 1090 29.16 32.87 32.41
C ARG A 1090 28.20 33.82 33.12
N VAL A 1091 27.46 33.27 34.07
CA VAL A 1091 26.61 34.03 34.98
C VAL A 1091 27.42 34.26 36.26
N LEU A 1092 27.81 35.50 36.48
CA LEU A 1092 28.72 35.90 37.55
C LEU A 1092 27.98 36.75 38.62
N PHE A 1093 28.67 37.03 39.71
CA PHE A 1093 28.29 38.09 40.66
C PHE A 1093 29.02 39.38 40.30
N GLU A 1094 28.50 40.54 40.73
CA GLU A 1094 29.13 41.83 40.45
C GLU A 1094 30.28 42.10 41.44
N SER A 1095 31.52 41.84 41.00
CA SER A 1095 32.71 41.90 41.87
C SER A 1095 32.97 43.27 42.51
N THR A 1096 32.57 44.36 41.85
CA THR A 1096 32.78 45.74 42.33
C THR A 1096 31.76 46.19 43.38
N SER A 1097 30.62 45.51 43.50
CA SER A 1097 29.56 45.86 44.47
C SER A 1097 29.43 44.85 45.62
N LEU A 1098 30.42 43.97 45.76
CA LEU A 1098 30.51 43.03 46.87
C LEU A 1098 30.58 43.79 48.20
N THR A 1099 29.66 43.47 49.11
CA THR A 1099 29.55 44.02 50.46
C THR A 1099 29.22 42.91 51.44
N PHE A 1100 29.37 43.17 52.74
CA PHE A 1100 28.94 42.26 53.80
C PHE A 1100 27.66 42.81 54.43
N PRO A 1101 26.47 42.26 54.13
CA PRO A 1101 25.22 42.74 54.70
C PRO A 1101 25.23 42.63 56.23
N PRO A 1102 24.85 43.69 56.99
CA PRO A 1102 24.86 43.67 58.45
C PRO A 1102 24.16 42.46 59.11
N PRO A 1103 22.98 42.00 58.66
CA PRO A 1103 22.30 40.85 59.27
C PRO A 1103 22.94 39.49 58.96
N LEU A 1104 23.90 39.41 58.05
CA LEU A 1104 24.59 38.16 57.65
C LEU A 1104 26.03 38.09 58.20
N LYS A 1105 26.29 38.81 59.30
CA LYS A 1105 27.51 38.75 60.11
C LYS A 1105 27.23 37.99 61.40
N SER A 1106 28.23 37.29 61.93
CA SER A 1106 28.15 36.66 63.25
C SER A 1106 27.97 37.73 64.34
N PRO A 1107 27.10 37.50 65.34
CA PRO A 1107 27.10 38.33 66.54
C PRO A 1107 28.43 38.17 67.27
N VAL A 1108 28.91 39.26 67.84
CA VAL A 1108 30.10 39.27 68.70
C VAL A 1108 29.69 38.87 70.13
N PRO A 1109 30.49 38.12 70.90
CA PRO A 1109 30.19 37.81 72.29
C PRO A 1109 29.93 39.08 73.12
N LEU A 1110 28.79 39.14 73.80
CA LEU A 1110 28.38 40.31 74.61
C LEU A 1110 29.11 40.41 75.96
N GLY A 1111 29.86 39.38 76.36
CA GLY A 1111 30.64 39.31 77.60
C GLY A 1111 32.14 39.15 77.33
N VAL A 1112 32.95 39.31 78.39
CA VAL A 1112 34.41 39.15 78.31
C VAL A 1112 34.76 37.69 77.96
N VAL A 1113 35.54 37.51 76.90
CA VAL A 1113 36.05 36.21 76.46
C VAL A 1113 37.33 35.90 77.23
N ALA A 1114 37.52 34.66 77.70
CA ALA A 1114 38.72 34.31 78.47
C ALA A 1114 40.00 34.48 77.63
N GLN A 1115 41.12 34.84 78.27
CA GLN A 1115 42.40 34.93 77.58
C GLN A 1115 42.80 33.59 76.95
N GLY A 1116 43.10 33.60 75.66
CA GLY A 1116 43.45 32.41 74.88
C GLY A 1116 42.29 31.63 74.24
N ASP A 1117 41.02 31.92 74.59
CA ASP A 1117 39.86 31.29 73.95
C ASP A 1117 39.66 31.82 72.51
N GLU A 1118 39.16 30.95 71.64
CA GLU A 1118 38.90 31.28 70.23
C GLU A 1118 37.44 31.70 70.01
N VAL A 1119 37.25 32.84 69.34
CA VAL A 1119 35.95 33.31 68.86
C VAL A 1119 35.86 33.08 67.37
N GLU A 1120 34.87 32.30 66.92
CA GLU A 1120 34.53 32.17 65.51
C GLU A 1120 33.70 33.38 65.06
N LEU A 1121 34.20 34.11 64.07
CA LEU A 1121 33.43 35.13 63.37
C LEU A 1121 33.18 34.66 61.94
N TYR A 1122 32.00 34.97 61.42
CA TYR A 1122 31.64 34.72 60.03
C TYR A 1122 30.96 35.93 59.40
N ALA A 1123 31.18 36.11 58.10
CA ALA A 1123 30.49 37.10 57.30
C ALA A 1123 30.15 36.51 55.94
N THR A 1124 28.97 36.86 55.41
CA THR A 1124 28.59 36.46 54.05
C THR A 1124 28.81 37.63 53.10
N LEU A 1125 29.63 37.40 52.07
CA LEU A 1125 29.91 38.38 51.03
C LEU A 1125 28.85 38.25 49.92
N MET A 1126 28.13 39.33 49.65
CA MET A 1126 27.13 39.39 48.59
C MET A 1126 27.27 40.66 47.78
N ASP A 1127 26.94 40.62 46.49
CA ASP A 1127 26.80 41.83 45.70
C ASP A 1127 25.49 42.57 46.04
N LYS A 1128 25.29 43.75 45.43
CA LYS A 1128 24.08 44.56 45.64
C LYS A 1128 22.78 43.91 45.14
N TYR A 1129 22.87 42.80 44.41
CA TYR A 1129 21.72 42.02 43.90
C TYR A 1129 21.52 40.71 44.68
N LEU A 1130 22.13 40.60 45.87
CA LEU A 1130 22.05 39.44 46.76
C LEU A 1130 22.69 38.17 46.20
N ASN A 1131 23.60 38.28 45.23
CA ASN A 1131 24.35 37.12 44.74
C ASN A 1131 25.56 36.89 45.65
N PRO A 1132 25.83 35.64 46.07
CA PRO A 1132 27.01 35.33 46.88
C PRO A 1132 28.29 35.53 46.07
N GLY A 1133 29.25 36.25 46.65
CA GLY A 1133 30.59 36.41 46.09
C GLY A 1133 31.42 35.16 46.31
N ILE A 1134 31.16 34.10 45.55
CA ILE A 1134 31.81 32.78 45.67
C ILE A 1134 33.30 32.88 45.28
N ASN A 1135 34.19 32.14 45.98
CA ASN A 1135 35.63 32.11 45.71
C ASN A 1135 36.27 33.50 45.62
N SER A 1136 35.76 34.46 46.40
CA SER A 1136 36.28 35.81 46.48
C SER A 1136 37.29 35.91 47.62
N LEU A 1137 38.44 36.53 47.36
CA LEU A 1137 39.50 36.71 48.35
C LEU A 1137 39.10 37.78 49.37
N VAL A 1138 39.14 37.41 50.64
CA VAL A 1138 38.88 38.32 51.76
C VAL A 1138 40.04 38.29 52.75
N ARG A 1139 40.35 39.46 53.31
CA ARG A 1139 41.40 39.65 54.31
C ARG A 1139 40.79 40.08 55.63
N TRP A 1140 41.13 39.37 56.69
CA TRP A 1140 40.74 39.73 58.05
C TRP A 1140 41.85 40.56 58.70
N SER A 1141 41.48 41.62 59.41
CA SER A 1141 42.40 42.44 60.18
C SER A 1141 41.81 42.86 61.52
N VAL A 1142 42.70 43.14 62.46
CA VAL A 1142 42.39 43.57 63.83
C VAL A 1142 43.03 44.92 64.06
N GLU A 1143 42.27 45.83 64.65
CA GLU A 1143 42.78 47.08 65.20
C GLU A 1143 42.57 47.05 66.73
N PRO A 1144 43.66 47.15 67.54
CA PRO A 1144 43.53 47.27 68.98
C PRO A 1144 42.98 48.64 69.37
N ASP A 1145 42.12 48.69 70.38
CA ASP A 1145 41.68 49.95 70.97
C ASP A 1145 42.88 50.68 71.63
N GLU A 1146 42.83 52.00 71.82
CA GLU A 1146 43.94 52.83 72.31
C GLU A 1146 44.54 52.31 73.64
N ALA A 1147 43.71 51.69 74.48
CA ALA A 1147 44.11 51.05 75.74
C ALA A 1147 44.81 49.68 75.59
N SER A 1148 44.79 49.06 74.40
CA SER A 1148 45.25 47.69 74.12
C SER A 1148 46.43 47.62 73.13
N LYS A 1149 47.13 48.73 72.87
CA LYS A 1149 48.21 48.83 71.86
C LYS A 1149 49.40 47.87 72.02
N TRP A 1150 49.62 47.30 73.21
CA TRP A 1150 50.70 46.32 73.47
C TRP A 1150 50.22 44.87 73.53
N ALA A 1151 48.93 44.61 73.30
CA ALA A 1151 48.36 43.27 73.34
C ALA A 1151 48.43 42.58 71.97
N SER A 1152 48.78 41.30 71.97
CA SER A 1152 48.89 40.48 70.76
C SER A 1152 47.57 39.77 70.46
N VAL A 1153 47.13 39.79 69.21
CA VAL A 1153 46.00 38.99 68.71
C VAL A 1153 46.46 38.06 67.62
N VAL A 1154 45.92 36.84 67.61
CA VAL A 1154 46.14 35.84 66.58
C VAL A 1154 44.87 35.67 65.77
N ILE A 1155 44.97 35.88 64.45
CA ILE A 1155 43.88 35.69 63.48
C ILE A 1155 44.20 34.46 62.63
N ARG A 1156 43.29 33.50 62.54
CA ARG A 1156 43.45 32.29 61.73
C ARG A 1156 42.20 31.96 60.93
N PRO A 1157 42.23 31.98 59.59
CA PRO A 1157 43.28 32.50 58.70
C PRO A 1157 43.18 34.03 58.49
N GLU A 1158 44.31 34.71 58.27
CA GLU A 1158 44.34 36.15 57.91
C GLU A 1158 43.80 36.43 56.49
N GLN A 1159 43.97 35.49 55.56
CA GLN A 1159 43.44 35.54 54.20
C GLN A 1159 42.72 34.24 53.87
N THR A 1160 41.53 34.33 53.29
CA THR A 1160 40.74 33.16 52.89
C THR A 1160 39.86 33.46 51.68
N LEU A 1161 39.42 32.42 50.99
CA LEU A 1161 38.41 32.50 49.93
C LEU A 1161 37.04 32.20 50.55
N THR A 1162 36.03 32.96 50.12
CA THR A 1162 34.64 32.66 50.47
C THR A 1162 34.19 31.32 49.87
N ASN A 1163 33.33 30.59 50.59
CA ASN A 1163 32.80 29.30 50.14
C ASN A 1163 31.66 29.46 49.11
N GLN A 1164 30.98 28.38 48.74
CA GLN A 1164 29.87 28.38 47.76
C GLN A 1164 28.63 29.21 48.17
N GLN A 1165 28.55 29.63 49.43
CA GLN A 1165 27.49 30.51 49.94
C GLN A 1165 27.96 31.96 50.07
N GLY A 1166 29.19 32.28 49.63
CA GLY A 1166 29.82 33.58 49.87
C GLY A 1166 30.30 33.76 51.32
N LEU A 1167 30.28 32.71 52.16
CA LEU A 1167 30.64 32.77 53.57
C LEU A 1167 32.16 32.72 53.74
N THR A 1168 32.68 33.61 54.59
CA THR A 1168 34.04 33.57 55.11
C THR A 1168 34.00 33.41 56.63
N ARG A 1169 34.99 32.70 57.18
CA ARG A 1169 35.12 32.41 58.61
C ARG A 1169 36.52 32.74 59.08
N VAL A 1170 36.63 33.22 60.32
CA VAL A 1170 37.90 33.47 60.99
C VAL A 1170 37.81 33.12 62.47
N PHE A 1171 38.91 32.61 63.02
CA PHE A 1171 39.07 32.39 64.45
C PHE A 1171 40.01 33.43 65.02
N VAL A 1172 39.58 34.07 66.11
CA VAL A 1172 40.30 35.16 66.75
C VAL A 1172 40.54 34.80 68.21
N SER A 1173 41.79 34.88 68.66
CA SER A 1173 42.15 34.71 70.06
C SER A 1173 43.21 35.75 70.47
N SER A 1174 43.15 36.19 71.73
CA SER A 1174 44.18 37.05 72.32
C SER A 1174 44.81 36.34 73.53
N PRO A 1175 46.08 35.91 73.44
CA PRO A 1175 46.79 35.32 74.57
C PRO A 1175 47.15 36.34 75.67
N THR A 1176 47.05 37.64 75.40
CA THR A 1176 47.46 38.72 76.33
C THR A 1176 46.29 39.56 76.85
N GLY A 1177 45.04 39.25 76.46
CA GLY A 1177 43.85 40.06 76.74
C GLY A 1177 43.76 41.34 75.89
N GLY A 1178 42.72 42.16 76.07
CA GLY A 1178 42.52 43.44 75.38
C GLY A 1178 41.20 43.54 74.60
N THR A 1179 40.82 44.77 74.23
CA THR A 1179 39.65 45.05 73.39
C THR A 1179 40.09 45.32 71.95
N PHE A 1180 39.54 44.54 71.01
CA PHE A 1180 39.94 44.58 69.60
C PHE A 1180 38.73 44.74 68.68
N THR A 1181 38.85 45.63 67.70
CA THR A 1181 37.85 45.79 66.65
C THR A 1181 38.30 44.97 65.44
N LEU A 1182 37.49 44.01 65.06
CA LEU A 1182 37.75 43.17 63.89
C LEU A 1182 37.13 43.75 62.64
N SER A 1183 37.80 43.51 61.53
CA SER A 1183 37.27 43.84 60.23
C SER A 1183 37.60 42.80 59.18
N VAL A 1184 36.69 42.66 58.23
CA VAL A 1184 36.89 41.84 57.03
C VAL A 1184 36.85 42.76 55.82
N LEU A 1185 37.86 42.66 54.97
CA LEU A 1185 38.02 43.40 53.73
C LEU A 1185 37.81 42.45 52.56
N SER A 1186 36.93 42.82 51.62
CA SER A 1186 36.89 42.20 50.30
C SER A 1186 37.99 42.80 49.42
N GLU A 1187 38.95 42.00 48.97
CA GLU A 1187 40.04 42.49 48.08
C GLU A 1187 39.51 42.87 46.68
N GLY A 1188 38.35 42.33 46.29
CA GLY A 1188 37.74 42.59 44.98
C GLY A 1188 36.98 43.92 44.88
N SER A 1189 36.34 44.35 45.98
CA SER A 1189 35.52 45.57 46.03
C SER A 1189 36.07 46.64 46.97
N GLU A 1190 37.15 46.35 47.69
CA GLU A 1190 37.74 47.18 48.76
C GLU A 1190 36.75 47.53 49.90
N THR A 1191 35.62 46.82 50.00
CA THR A 1191 34.63 47.06 51.05
C THR A 1191 35.06 46.39 52.35
N LYS A 1192 35.11 47.19 53.42
CA LYS A 1192 35.48 46.76 54.77
C LYS A 1192 34.22 46.69 55.63
N ALA A 1193 33.99 45.55 56.28
CA ALA A 1193 32.96 45.42 57.29
C ALA A 1193 33.58 45.32 58.68
N LEU A 1194 33.13 46.18 59.58
CA LEU A 1194 33.55 46.22 60.98
C LEU A 1194 32.62 45.32 61.82
N PHE A 1195 33.22 44.62 62.78
CA PHE A 1195 32.55 43.93 63.86
C PHE A 1195 32.58 44.81 65.12
N GLU A 1196 31.63 44.59 66.03
CA GLU A 1196 31.67 45.22 67.34
C GLU A 1196 32.95 44.80 68.11
N PRO A 1197 33.47 45.62 69.04
CA PRO A 1197 34.70 45.30 69.74
C PRO A 1197 34.59 44.03 70.59
N ILE A 1198 35.59 43.16 70.53
CA ILE A 1198 35.68 41.94 71.37
C ILE A 1198 36.67 42.20 72.49
N THR A 1199 36.24 42.02 73.75
CA THR A 1199 37.10 42.13 74.92
C THR A 1199 37.54 40.76 75.41
N PHE A 1200 38.85 40.51 75.39
CA PHE A 1200 39.48 39.33 75.97
C PHE A 1200 40.09 39.68 77.34
N GLY A 1201 39.76 38.95 78.40
CA GLY A 1201 40.18 39.26 79.77
C GLY A 1201 39.95 38.12 80.75
N ASP A 1202 40.38 38.27 82.00
CA ASP A 1202 40.16 37.26 83.02
C ASP A 1202 38.68 37.23 83.43
N VAL A 1203 38.05 36.06 83.31
CA VAL A 1203 36.61 35.83 83.60
C VAL A 1203 36.28 35.94 85.11
N THR A 1204 37.20 36.43 85.94
CA THR A 1204 37.02 36.55 87.40
C THR A 1204 36.73 37.97 87.93
N SER A 1205 36.28 38.90 87.08
CA SER A 1205 35.62 40.12 87.56
C SER A 1205 34.50 40.60 86.64
N ALA A 1206 33.39 39.85 86.63
CA ALA A 1206 32.04 40.35 86.37
C ALA A 1206 31.05 39.45 87.13
#